data_AF-A0A2E3LZH2-F1
#
_entry.id   AF-A0A2E3LZH2-F1
#
_cell.length_a   1.000
_cell.length_b   1.000
_cell.length_c   1.000
_cell.angle_alpha   90.00
_cell.angle_beta   90.00
_cell.angle_gamma   90.00
#
_symmetry.space_group_name_H-M   'P 1'
#
loop_
_entity.id
_entity.type
_entity.pdbx_description
1 polymer ?
#
loop_
_entity_poly.entity_id
_entity_poly.type
_entity_poly.pdbx_seq_one_letter_code
_entity_poly.pdbx_strand_id
1 'polypeptide(L)'
;MPGIDKDTISPKVSWVLHFIFIMMCLLGVRLWYLCVVQHEEYLNRSRRPQHRSVLESARRGSIRDRFNIPFAINTIQYNAAIYYADIQAINRSAWRINEKGEKELYRPREEYIQSLSQKLSELLNIDVKRAEDLILKAALFQNRPFVVKEDISEESYYRVLALEKDWPGIRAERVPRRFYPHGETAGSLLGYLGAINREEYLDIRGEIQELKRFLEESSQGIPVLFPEGINSEAEVRLRLEELEERAYGINDRIGKSGIESFFEEKLRGFRGSRFYQTDSRSQVMRELPGSKEPVPGERVVMSLSAELQAFCEELLVQSETMRDARNGAYDRQTRTYRNLKTPWIKGGAIVAMDPNSGEILALASHPSYDPNDFTSVGDIEEERARRERVLKWFEVEDYIGHMWDQKVPLERKRFSVSTGKYYIEQKWIDWKNYLEFILPGDNPIHQTFHHLSNLSHLIRLQKAVQSLFAIAKTENLRALLNAIYDDSNHEQLRNELSQLERQLIADRLEKNTADVLRWKKVLDSYLDNLSKNYDKMLLIDLTRLLVCAESVSPNLEECISEYTFSELREHAAGVAQLELLVYRKVREQFHIGEFARWREEYQTEFLREKRREEEELSRYQKPYIDHLDKEEERQFADLWESSKALFILELLQGNLSHDLQSTMTQEYSSCLSQLSEELEQNTQIKSRSFSSLRKAIFSLPMDLRLDYLNILRPFSSLNKPLWGSYKGIKEEEGVQLEKHLAGAFYPLYGFSYARSYAYRQAAVQGSIFKLVTAYEALTQKYEELISENLPVTDLNPLTIIDRVEKIGGRNGKWFVGTTMDGKAIPQFYKGGRIPRTLERRLGEVGFERAFVKSSNTYFALLAGDYISSPSDLLRAAKEFSFGSRTGIQLPGEYPGVLPHDLESNRSGLYAFSIGQHSFTATPLQSAVMLSTIANGGKVLEPKIVRCTVGAKPSQRADELLDRSNYAYESSLKNLGINLPMFTEADERLNKQGMSGFEAQVRKDLSIPTEVRSTLLNAMHATVEKIQSGGMWTLSKHFKHYPDALEDFKKLRGQLVGKTSTSEVVEQVDLDSYYGVNMYRHIWFGGIAFEPISSRSTDPNIRYSKPELVVVVYLKFGGYGQEAAPLAAQVVQKWREIQEKQKES
;
A
#
# COMPACT_ATOMS: atom_id res chain seq x y z
N MET A 1 -18.89 87.62 45.40
CA MET A 1 -17.67 88.39 45.07
C MET A 1 -17.11 87.85 43.76
N PRO A 2 -16.51 88.68 42.88
CA PRO A 2 -16.90 89.99 42.35
C PRO A 2 -17.25 89.88 40.85
N GLY A 3 -17.80 90.96 40.28
CA GLY A 3 -18.04 91.08 38.85
C GLY A 3 -16.74 90.99 38.04
N ILE A 4 -16.82 90.32 36.89
CA ILE A 4 -15.79 90.40 35.84
C ILE A 4 -16.43 91.13 34.67
N ASP A 5 -15.81 92.26 34.35
CA ASP A 5 -16.12 93.20 33.28
C ASP A 5 -16.38 92.52 31.94
N LYS A 6 -17.41 93.01 31.23
CA LYS A 6 -17.80 92.57 29.89
C LYS A 6 -17.01 93.23 28.76
N ASP A 7 -16.05 94.10 29.05
CA ASP A 7 -15.36 94.88 28.03
C ASP A 7 -13.87 94.59 28.02
N THR A 8 -13.47 93.52 27.31
CA THR A 8 -12.25 93.46 26.47
C THR A 8 -12.11 92.08 25.80
N ILE A 9 -13.00 91.72 24.87
CA ILE A 9 -12.66 90.74 23.84
C ILE A 9 -12.15 91.54 22.65
N SER A 10 -10.86 91.44 22.33
CA SER A 10 -10.29 92.16 21.19
C SER A 10 -11.05 91.80 19.90
N PRO A 11 -11.25 92.75 18.95
CA PRO A 11 -12.01 92.48 17.74
C PRO A 11 -11.46 91.29 16.93
N LYS A 12 -10.16 90.98 17.07
CA LYS A 12 -9.53 89.78 16.47
C LYS A 12 -10.02 88.48 17.09
N VAL A 13 -10.19 88.41 18.41
CA VAL A 13 -10.68 87.20 19.10
C VAL A 13 -12.15 86.96 18.81
N SER A 14 -12.95 88.03 18.72
CA SER A 14 -14.35 87.93 18.27
C SER A 14 -14.44 87.37 16.85
N TRP A 15 -13.59 87.84 15.91
CA TRP A 15 -13.59 87.32 14.54
C TRP A 15 -13.23 85.83 14.46
N VAL A 16 -12.23 85.37 15.23
CA VAL A 16 -11.86 83.95 15.30
C VAL A 16 -13.00 83.11 15.90
N LEU A 17 -13.66 83.59 16.95
CA LEU A 17 -14.82 82.90 17.54
C LEU A 17 -15.99 82.81 16.55
N HIS A 18 -16.26 83.86 15.77
CA HIS A 18 -17.28 83.82 14.72
C HIS A 18 -16.88 82.85 13.60
N PHE A 19 -15.60 82.80 13.21
CA PHE A 19 -15.12 81.84 12.21
C PHE A 19 -15.26 80.39 12.71
N ILE A 20 -14.87 80.10 13.95
CA ILE A 20 -15.05 78.79 14.57
C ILE A 20 -16.53 78.43 14.65
N PHE A 21 -17.39 79.36 15.03
CA PHE A 21 -18.83 79.14 15.09
C PHE A 21 -19.42 78.83 13.71
N ILE A 22 -19.04 79.58 12.67
CA ILE A 22 -19.44 79.31 11.28
C ILE A 22 -18.95 77.93 10.83
N MET A 23 -17.72 77.56 11.16
CA MET A 23 -17.17 76.23 10.84
C MET A 23 -17.93 75.12 11.57
N MET A 24 -18.27 75.32 12.86
CA MET A 24 -19.10 74.40 13.63
C MET A 24 -20.51 74.27 13.05
N CYS A 25 -21.11 75.37 12.60
CA CYS A 25 -22.39 75.35 11.92
C CYS A 25 -22.30 74.60 10.58
N LEU A 26 -21.24 74.81 9.79
CA LEU A 26 -20.98 74.08 8.55
C LEU A 26 -20.81 72.58 8.79
N LEU A 27 -20.04 72.20 9.80
CA LEU A 27 -19.90 70.80 10.21
C LEU A 27 -21.22 70.22 10.72
N GLY A 28 -21.98 70.99 11.52
CA GLY A 28 -23.30 70.59 12.03
C GLY A 28 -24.31 70.36 10.90
N VAL A 29 -24.34 71.26 9.91
CA VAL A 29 -25.18 71.12 8.71
C VAL A 29 -24.71 69.92 7.86
N ARG A 30 -23.40 69.71 7.73
CA ARG A 30 -22.86 68.54 7.00
C ARG A 30 -23.19 67.23 7.72
N LEU A 31 -23.10 67.21 9.04
CA LEU A 31 -23.46 66.06 9.87
C LEU A 31 -24.96 65.78 9.76
N TRP A 32 -25.81 66.80 9.85
CA TRP A 32 -27.25 66.68 9.63
C TRP A 32 -27.56 66.18 8.21
N TYR A 33 -26.88 66.68 7.20
CA TYR A 33 -27.03 66.21 5.82
C TYR A 33 -26.66 64.74 5.68
N LEU A 34 -25.58 64.27 6.31
CA LEU A 34 -25.19 62.85 6.27
C LEU A 34 -26.12 61.97 7.10
N CYS A 35 -26.51 62.41 8.31
CA CYS A 35 -27.27 61.62 9.27
C CYS A 35 -28.78 61.64 9.06
N VAL A 36 -29.33 62.63 8.37
CA VAL A 36 -30.78 62.80 8.15
C VAL A 36 -31.12 62.73 6.66
N VAL A 37 -30.45 63.53 5.82
CA VAL A 37 -30.78 63.60 4.38
C VAL A 37 -30.27 62.37 3.64
N GLN A 38 -29.01 61.98 3.82
CA GLN A 38 -28.43 60.78 3.20
C GLN A 38 -28.58 59.53 4.07
N HIS A 39 -29.32 59.59 5.18
CA HIS A 39 -29.53 58.45 6.07
C HIS A 39 -30.04 57.23 5.30
N GLU A 40 -31.13 57.39 4.56
CA GLU A 40 -31.71 56.30 3.79
C GLU A 40 -30.80 55.82 2.67
N GLU A 41 -30.03 56.69 2.04
CA GLU A 41 -29.09 56.30 0.98
C GLU A 41 -27.93 55.47 1.54
N TYR A 42 -27.36 55.85 2.68
CA TYR A 42 -26.32 55.08 3.37
C TYR A 42 -26.87 53.79 3.99
N LEU A 43 -28.11 53.81 4.51
CA LEU A 43 -28.79 52.62 5.00
C LEU A 43 -29.05 51.62 3.86
N ASN A 44 -29.44 52.12 2.68
CA ASN A 44 -29.62 51.31 1.47
C ASN A 44 -28.29 50.83 0.88
N ARG A 45 -27.20 51.62 0.98
CA ARG A 45 -25.83 51.18 0.63
C ARG A 45 -25.32 50.09 1.58
N SER A 46 -25.66 50.15 2.87
CA SER A 46 -25.35 49.13 3.87
C SER A 46 -26.15 47.83 3.66
N ARG A 47 -27.41 47.96 3.21
CA ARG A 47 -28.28 46.84 2.81
C ARG A 47 -28.01 46.33 1.40
N ARG A 48 -26.92 46.75 0.74
CA ARG A 48 -26.62 46.26 -0.60
C ARG A 48 -26.41 44.75 -0.55
N PRO A 49 -27.12 44.01 -1.41
CA PRO A 49 -26.97 42.57 -1.45
C PRO A 49 -25.53 42.17 -1.75
N GLN A 50 -25.01 41.20 -1.02
CA GLN A 50 -23.68 40.64 -1.26
C GLN A 50 -23.77 39.49 -2.26
N HIS A 51 -22.73 39.32 -3.07
CA HIS A 51 -22.62 38.20 -4.00
C HIS A 51 -21.78 37.10 -3.34
N ARG A 52 -22.27 35.88 -3.35
CA ARG A 52 -21.61 34.71 -2.78
C ARG A 52 -21.56 33.57 -3.78
N SER A 53 -20.39 32.99 -3.99
CA SER A 53 -20.21 31.78 -4.79
C SER A 53 -20.10 30.56 -3.87
N VAL A 54 -20.91 29.53 -4.10
CA VAL A 54 -20.81 28.23 -3.44
C VAL A 54 -20.41 27.19 -4.48
N LEU A 55 -19.32 26.46 -4.22
CA LEU A 55 -18.89 25.35 -5.06
C LEU A 55 -19.70 24.11 -4.70
N GLU A 56 -20.32 23.48 -5.70
CA GLU A 56 -21.03 22.20 -5.54
C GLU A 56 -20.15 21.06 -6.05
N SER A 57 -20.00 20.01 -5.23
CA SER A 57 -19.22 18.85 -5.61
C SER A 57 -19.93 18.01 -6.67
N ALA A 58 -19.16 17.56 -7.67
CA ALA A 58 -19.64 16.62 -8.65
C ALA A 58 -19.76 15.21 -8.07
N ARG A 59 -20.73 14.44 -8.56
CA ARG A 59 -20.78 13.01 -8.28
C ARG A 59 -19.67 12.31 -9.06
N ARG A 60 -18.79 11.60 -8.36
CA ARG A 60 -17.74 10.79 -8.98
C ARG A 60 -18.35 9.69 -9.87
N GLY A 61 -17.75 9.39 -11.01
CA GLY A 61 -18.15 8.30 -11.90
C GLY A 61 -18.12 6.93 -11.19
N SER A 62 -19.08 6.06 -11.50
CA SER A 62 -19.05 4.68 -11.01
C SER A 62 -18.06 3.82 -11.81
N ILE A 63 -17.38 2.89 -11.15
CA ILE A 63 -16.59 1.84 -11.82
C ILE A 63 -17.44 0.57 -11.87
N ARG A 64 -17.55 -0.03 -13.05
CA ARG A 64 -18.37 -1.22 -13.28
C ARG A 64 -17.61 -2.27 -14.06
N ASP A 65 -18.00 -3.53 -13.91
CA ASP A 65 -17.45 -4.64 -14.67
C ASP A 65 -17.98 -4.65 -16.12
N ARG A 66 -17.54 -5.65 -16.90
CA ARG A 66 -17.91 -5.80 -18.31
C ARG A 66 -19.41 -6.05 -18.54
N PHE A 67 -20.13 -6.51 -17.51
CA PHE A 67 -21.56 -6.79 -17.50
C PHE A 67 -22.34 -5.69 -16.76
N ASN A 68 -21.69 -4.54 -16.51
CA ASN A 68 -22.26 -3.38 -15.83
C ASN A 68 -22.58 -3.60 -14.32
N ILE A 69 -21.99 -4.62 -13.69
CA ILE A 69 -22.05 -4.89 -12.25
C ILE A 69 -21.14 -3.88 -11.52
N PRO A 70 -21.59 -3.25 -10.41
CA PRO A 70 -20.84 -2.18 -9.75
C PRO A 70 -19.63 -2.68 -8.95
N PHE A 71 -18.43 -2.23 -9.33
CA PHE A 71 -17.21 -2.38 -8.52
C PHE A 71 -17.01 -1.23 -7.54
N ALA A 72 -17.36 0.00 -7.95
CA ALA A 72 -17.28 1.17 -7.09
C ALA A 72 -18.41 2.15 -7.41
N ILE A 73 -19.14 2.54 -6.38
CA ILE A 73 -20.29 3.44 -6.45
C ILE A 73 -20.19 4.50 -5.36
N ASN A 74 -21.04 5.53 -5.45
CA ASN A 74 -21.15 6.51 -4.38
C ASN A 74 -22.38 6.21 -3.55
N THR A 75 -22.20 6.10 -2.24
CA THR A 75 -23.27 6.11 -1.25
C THR A 75 -23.38 7.52 -0.65
N ILE A 76 -24.47 7.76 0.07
CA ILE A 76 -24.67 9.03 0.78
C ILE A 76 -23.96 8.94 2.13
N GLN A 77 -23.24 10.00 2.48
CA GLN A 77 -22.70 10.24 3.80
C GLN A 77 -23.25 11.55 4.33
N TYR A 78 -23.66 11.55 5.59
CA TYR A 78 -24.20 12.73 6.27
C TYR A 78 -23.12 13.31 7.17
N ASN A 79 -22.93 14.62 7.13
CA ASN A 79 -21.94 15.33 7.95
C ASN A 79 -22.62 16.48 8.71
N ALA A 80 -22.10 16.79 9.89
CA ALA A 80 -22.41 18.02 10.60
C ALA A 80 -21.26 19.02 10.39
N ALA A 81 -21.57 20.21 9.89
CA ALA A 81 -20.57 21.24 9.58
C ALA A 81 -20.94 22.59 10.20
N ILE A 82 -19.94 23.46 10.33
CA ILE A 82 -20.09 24.84 10.79
C ILE A 82 -19.69 25.80 9.69
N TYR A 83 -20.59 26.74 9.39
CA TYR A 83 -20.36 27.87 8.50
C TYR A 83 -20.12 29.14 9.31
N TYR A 84 -18.85 29.46 9.57
CA TYR A 84 -18.51 30.49 10.56
C TYR A 84 -18.90 31.92 10.13
N ALA A 85 -18.99 32.23 8.83
CA ALA A 85 -19.46 33.54 8.39
C ALA A 85 -20.88 33.89 8.88
N ASP A 86 -21.76 32.89 9.09
CA ASP A 86 -23.09 33.15 9.66
C ASP A 86 -23.00 33.52 11.15
N ILE A 87 -22.02 32.94 11.86
CA ILE A 87 -21.72 33.27 13.27
C ILE A 87 -21.09 34.68 13.38
N GLN A 88 -20.30 35.09 12.39
CA GLN A 88 -19.71 36.44 12.36
C GLN A 88 -20.75 37.56 12.29
N ALA A 89 -21.95 37.31 11.78
CA ALA A 89 -23.03 38.29 11.77
C ALA A 89 -23.48 38.67 13.18
N ILE A 90 -23.23 37.82 14.18
CA ILE A 90 -23.50 38.12 15.59
C ILE A 90 -22.46 39.12 16.10
N ASN A 91 -22.92 40.23 16.68
CA ASN A 91 -22.04 41.27 17.20
C ASN A 91 -21.03 40.71 18.21
N ARG A 92 -19.77 41.13 18.08
CA ARG A 92 -18.71 40.74 19.02
C ARG A 92 -18.97 41.26 20.44
N SER A 93 -19.59 42.44 20.55
CA SER A 93 -19.94 43.05 21.83
C SER A 93 -21.24 43.84 21.68
N ALA A 94 -22.12 43.76 22.66
CA ALA A 94 -23.35 44.52 22.73
C ALA A 94 -23.63 44.97 24.16
N TRP A 95 -24.51 45.95 24.33
CA TRP A 95 -24.91 46.43 25.65
C TRP A 95 -26.26 45.81 26.01
N ARG A 96 -26.38 45.21 27.19
CA ARG A 96 -27.66 44.80 27.79
C ARG A 96 -27.93 45.63 29.04
N ILE A 97 -29.21 45.80 29.37
CA ILE A 97 -29.61 46.46 30.61
C ILE A 97 -29.89 45.36 31.63
N ASN A 98 -29.14 45.35 32.72
CA ASN A 98 -29.30 44.34 33.77
C ASN A 98 -30.56 44.61 34.60
N GLU A 99 -30.97 43.66 35.45
CA GLU A 99 -32.14 43.78 36.34
C GLU A 99 -32.11 45.04 37.25
N LYS A 100 -30.92 45.64 37.43
CA LYS A 100 -30.68 46.88 38.18
C LYS A 100 -30.77 48.18 37.34
N GLY A 101 -31.05 48.09 36.04
CA GLY A 101 -31.15 49.25 35.14
C GLY A 101 -29.81 49.76 34.59
N GLU A 102 -28.69 49.07 34.86
CA GLU A 102 -27.34 49.45 34.44
C GLU A 102 -26.98 48.85 33.08
N LYS A 103 -26.22 49.58 32.25
CA LYS A 103 -25.72 49.09 30.96
C LYS A 103 -24.49 48.22 31.17
N GLU A 104 -24.63 46.91 30.94
CA GLU A 104 -23.53 45.95 30.97
C GLU A 104 -23.08 45.61 29.54
N LEU A 105 -21.76 45.63 29.29
CA LEU A 105 -21.17 45.16 28.05
C LEU A 105 -21.08 43.64 28.09
N TYR A 106 -21.85 42.96 27.25
CA TYR A 106 -21.81 41.50 27.11
C TYR A 106 -21.30 41.11 25.72
N ARG A 107 -20.86 39.85 25.58
CA ARG A 107 -20.25 39.32 24.35
C ARG A 107 -21.16 38.28 23.70
N PRO A 108 -22.22 38.71 22.99
CA PRO A 108 -23.24 37.80 22.47
C PRO A 108 -22.68 36.68 21.57
N ARG A 109 -21.62 36.94 20.81
CA ARG A 109 -20.99 35.91 19.98
C ARG A 109 -20.32 34.81 20.81
N GLU A 110 -19.64 35.17 21.89
CA GLU A 110 -18.97 34.19 22.77
C GLU A 110 -20.03 33.33 23.50
N GLU A 111 -21.07 33.96 24.06
CA GLU A 111 -22.21 33.26 24.69
C GLU A 111 -22.94 32.33 23.69
N TYR A 112 -23.09 32.77 22.44
CA TYR A 112 -23.67 31.96 21.37
C TYR A 112 -22.81 30.73 21.04
N ILE A 113 -21.50 30.91 20.86
CA ILE A 113 -20.57 29.80 20.56
C ILE A 113 -20.60 28.77 21.71
N GLN A 114 -20.63 29.21 22.96
CA GLN A 114 -20.74 28.31 24.12
C GLN A 114 -22.06 27.52 24.11
N SER A 115 -23.19 28.20 23.90
CA SER A 115 -24.51 27.55 23.83
C SER A 115 -24.61 26.57 22.66
N LEU A 116 -24.05 26.95 21.51
CA LEU A 116 -23.98 26.11 20.32
C LEU A 116 -23.11 24.89 20.55
N SER A 117 -21.97 25.05 21.23
CA SER A 117 -21.05 23.95 21.55
C SER A 117 -21.68 22.92 22.49
N GLN A 118 -22.44 23.39 23.49
CA GLN A 118 -23.26 22.50 24.35
C GLN A 118 -24.29 21.72 23.54
N LYS A 119 -24.98 22.39 22.59
CA LYS A 119 -25.99 21.73 21.77
C LYS A 119 -25.38 20.70 20.80
N LEU A 120 -24.25 21.04 20.18
CA LEU A 120 -23.51 20.10 19.32
C LEU A 120 -22.97 18.91 20.11
N SER A 121 -22.52 19.13 21.34
CA SER A 121 -22.08 18.07 22.24
C SER A 121 -23.19 17.04 22.49
N GLU A 122 -24.40 17.51 22.83
CA GLU A 122 -25.58 16.65 23.05
C GLU A 122 -25.97 15.85 21.78
N LEU A 123 -25.92 16.49 20.61
CA LEU A 123 -26.38 15.90 19.35
C LEU A 123 -25.38 14.94 18.70
N LEU A 124 -24.10 15.26 18.81
CA LEU A 124 -23.03 14.59 18.09
C LEU A 124 -22.16 13.72 19.00
N ASN A 125 -22.38 13.76 20.33
CA ASN A 125 -21.56 13.09 21.33
C ASN A 125 -20.08 13.47 21.20
N ILE A 126 -19.82 14.78 21.25
CA ILE A 126 -18.48 15.39 21.20
C ILE A 126 -18.30 16.18 22.49
N ASP A 127 -17.08 16.26 23.04
CA ASP A 127 -16.80 17.13 24.19
C ASP A 127 -17.13 18.60 23.90
N VAL A 128 -17.64 19.33 24.91
CA VAL A 128 -18.10 20.73 24.77
C VAL A 128 -16.95 21.67 24.42
N LYS A 129 -15.80 21.54 25.09
CA LYS A 129 -14.62 22.39 24.81
C LYS A 129 -14.06 22.06 23.42
N ARG A 130 -14.03 20.77 23.06
CA ARG A 130 -13.61 20.36 21.71
C ARG A 130 -14.56 20.90 20.63
N ALA A 131 -15.88 20.88 20.87
CA ALA A 131 -16.84 21.48 19.96
C ALA A 131 -16.56 22.97 19.78
N GLU A 132 -16.36 23.72 20.87
CA GLU A 132 -15.98 25.14 20.85
C GLU A 132 -14.70 25.38 20.04
N ASP A 133 -13.65 24.60 20.29
CA ASP A 133 -12.38 24.70 19.56
C ASP A 133 -12.57 24.42 18.05
N LEU A 134 -13.43 23.46 17.68
CA LEU A 134 -13.78 23.19 16.28
C LEU A 134 -14.57 24.35 15.64
N ILE A 135 -15.47 25.02 16.38
CA ILE A 135 -16.16 26.25 15.92
C ILE A 135 -15.12 27.35 15.67
N LEU A 136 -14.18 27.53 16.59
CA LEU A 136 -13.12 28.53 16.47
C LEU A 136 -12.15 28.18 15.33
N LYS A 137 -11.87 26.90 15.07
CA LYS A 137 -11.12 26.45 13.89
C LYS A 137 -11.84 26.80 12.60
N ALA A 138 -13.16 26.66 12.57
CA ALA A 138 -13.98 27.05 11.43
C ALA A 138 -13.86 28.54 11.07
N ALA A 139 -13.44 29.41 12.01
CA ALA A 139 -13.22 30.83 11.77
C ALA A 139 -12.11 31.13 10.75
N LEU A 140 -11.24 30.18 10.45
CA LEU A 140 -10.19 30.31 9.42
C LEU A 140 -10.73 30.02 8.03
N PHE A 141 -11.81 29.25 7.97
CA PHE A 141 -12.52 28.88 6.76
C PHE A 141 -13.82 29.69 6.67
N GLN A 142 -13.74 31.01 6.85
CA GLN A 142 -14.91 31.89 7.02
C GLN A 142 -16.00 31.64 5.97
N ASN A 143 -15.59 31.45 4.71
CA ASN A 143 -16.49 31.28 3.59
C ASN A 143 -16.73 29.82 3.18
N ARG A 144 -16.29 28.83 3.97
CA ARG A 144 -16.46 27.40 3.68
C ARG A 144 -17.02 26.65 4.90
N PRO A 145 -17.89 25.65 4.69
CA PRO A 145 -18.33 24.80 5.77
C PRO A 145 -17.15 23.99 6.30
N PHE A 146 -16.97 23.99 7.62
CA PHE A 146 -15.97 23.20 8.33
C PHE A 146 -16.65 21.99 8.97
N VAL A 147 -16.33 20.79 8.51
CA VAL A 147 -16.94 19.56 9.02
C VAL A 147 -16.48 19.31 10.45
N VAL A 148 -17.44 19.27 11.37
CA VAL A 148 -17.22 18.99 12.80
C VAL A 148 -17.25 17.48 13.05
N LYS A 149 -18.18 16.76 12.40
CA LYS A 149 -18.28 15.31 12.47
C LYS A 149 -18.72 14.71 11.14
N GLU A 150 -17.99 13.71 10.69
CA GLU A 150 -18.27 12.94 9.48
C GLU A 150 -19.17 11.73 9.78
N ASP A 151 -19.98 11.33 8.77
CA ASP A 151 -20.77 10.08 8.78
C ASP A 151 -21.67 9.92 10.02
N ILE A 152 -22.43 10.98 10.33
CA ILE A 152 -23.45 10.96 11.38
C ILE A 152 -24.64 10.09 10.94
N SER A 153 -25.38 9.55 11.92
CA SER A 153 -26.60 8.79 11.63
C SER A 153 -27.63 9.66 10.89
N GLU A 154 -28.48 9.02 10.09
CA GLU A 154 -29.57 9.72 9.39
C GLU A 154 -30.50 10.45 10.37
N GLU A 155 -30.73 9.88 11.55
CA GLU A 155 -31.48 10.53 12.62
C GLU A 155 -30.78 11.81 13.12
N SER A 156 -29.49 11.73 13.43
CA SER A 156 -28.70 12.91 13.85
C SER A 156 -28.64 13.95 12.74
N TYR A 157 -28.57 13.55 11.47
CA TYR A 157 -28.62 14.46 10.32
C TYR A 157 -29.91 15.28 10.30
N TYR A 158 -31.09 14.64 10.40
CA TYR A 158 -32.35 15.38 10.41
C TYR A 158 -32.51 16.26 11.65
N ARG A 159 -31.97 15.85 12.81
CA ARG A 159 -31.93 16.70 14.01
C ARG A 159 -31.08 17.95 13.79
N VAL A 160 -29.90 17.82 13.19
CA VAL A 160 -29.03 18.96 12.84
C VAL A 160 -29.70 19.85 11.78
N LEU A 161 -30.31 19.24 10.77
CA LEU A 161 -31.03 19.95 9.71
C LEU A 161 -32.22 20.77 10.24
N ALA A 162 -32.94 20.25 11.24
CA ALA A 162 -34.02 20.98 11.89
C ALA A 162 -33.51 22.22 12.66
N LEU A 163 -32.31 22.14 13.24
CA LEU A 163 -31.70 23.22 14.02
C LEU A 163 -31.03 24.29 13.17
N GLU A 164 -30.70 23.99 11.91
CA GLU A 164 -30.04 24.92 10.98
C GLU A 164 -30.81 26.25 10.81
N LYS A 165 -32.14 26.24 10.99
CA LYS A 165 -32.97 27.45 10.95
C LYS A 165 -32.81 28.35 12.17
N ASP A 166 -32.69 27.75 13.36
CA ASP A 166 -32.70 28.44 14.64
C ASP A 166 -31.28 28.76 15.14
N TRP A 167 -30.26 28.04 14.64
CA TRP A 167 -28.86 28.17 15.02
C TRP A 167 -28.00 28.63 13.82
N PRO A 168 -27.80 29.95 13.65
CA PRO A 168 -26.92 30.51 12.62
C PRO A 168 -25.53 29.85 12.60
N GLY A 169 -25.15 29.28 11.47
CA GLY A 169 -23.84 28.66 11.26
C GLY A 169 -23.81 27.14 11.43
N ILE A 170 -24.82 26.48 12.00
CA ILE A 170 -24.95 25.02 11.86
C ILE A 170 -25.34 24.70 10.41
N ARG A 171 -24.74 23.66 9.82
CA ARG A 171 -25.14 23.10 8.52
C ARG A 171 -25.17 21.58 8.57
N ALA A 172 -26.21 20.99 8.00
CA ALA A 172 -26.27 19.55 7.74
C ALA A 172 -25.88 19.26 6.28
N GLU A 173 -24.71 18.64 6.07
CA GLU A 173 -24.21 18.37 4.72
C GLU A 173 -24.50 16.92 4.29
N ARG A 174 -24.88 16.78 3.02
CA ARG A 174 -25.04 15.48 2.37
C ARG A 174 -23.98 15.35 1.29
N VAL A 175 -22.96 14.55 1.55
CA VAL A 175 -21.80 14.36 0.65
C VAL A 175 -21.77 12.95 0.07
N PRO A 176 -21.29 12.77 -1.17
CA PRO A 176 -21.09 11.44 -1.73
C PRO A 176 -19.85 10.78 -1.08
N ARG A 177 -20.01 9.56 -0.56
CA ARG A 177 -18.93 8.70 -0.08
C ARG A 177 -18.69 7.57 -1.06
N ARG A 178 -17.44 7.23 -1.31
CA ARG A 178 -17.09 6.08 -2.17
C ARG A 178 -17.33 4.77 -1.42
N PHE A 179 -17.91 3.79 -2.10
CA PHE A 179 -18.20 2.45 -1.57
C PHE A 179 -17.89 1.37 -2.60
N TYR A 180 -17.26 0.27 -2.16
CA TYR A 180 -16.83 -0.84 -2.99
C TYR A 180 -17.62 -2.10 -2.61
N PRO A 181 -18.67 -2.47 -3.37
CA PRO A 181 -19.61 -3.53 -2.97
C PRO A 181 -19.00 -4.93 -2.83
N HIS A 182 -17.90 -5.20 -3.52
CA HIS A 182 -17.24 -6.52 -3.55
C HIS A 182 -16.07 -6.65 -2.54
N GLY A 183 -15.85 -5.65 -1.68
CA GLY A 183 -14.82 -5.67 -0.64
C GLY A 183 -13.40 -5.88 -1.19
N GLU A 184 -12.73 -6.95 -0.75
CA GLU A 184 -11.37 -7.34 -1.14
C GLU A 184 -11.21 -7.62 -2.65
N THR A 185 -12.29 -8.03 -3.33
CA THR A 185 -12.20 -8.47 -4.73
C THR A 185 -11.81 -7.34 -5.66
N ALA A 186 -10.78 -7.58 -6.48
CA ALA A 186 -10.15 -6.58 -7.33
C ALA A 186 -9.61 -5.35 -6.56
N GLY A 187 -9.46 -5.39 -5.22
CA GLY A 187 -9.11 -4.22 -4.42
C GLY A 187 -7.80 -3.56 -4.85
N SER A 188 -6.75 -4.37 -5.09
CA SER A 188 -5.46 -3.88 -5.60
C SER A 188 -5.51 -3.33 -7.05
N LEU A 189 -6.57 -3.63 -7.81
CA LEU A 189 -6.80 -3.13 -9.17
C LEU A 189 -7.63 -1.84 -9.15
N LEU A 190 -8.71 -1.82 -8.37
CA LEU A 190 -9.59 -0.67 -8.23
C LEU A 190 -8.84 0.49 -7.57
N GLY A 191 -8.06 0.19 -6.54
CA GLY A 191 -7.42 1.19 -5.71
C GLY A 191 -8.39 1.82 -4.72
N TYR A 192 -7.96 2.91 -4.09
CA TYR A 192 -8.71 3.60 -3.05
C TYR A 192 -8.62 5.12 -3.19
N LEU A 193 -9.54 5.82 -2.51
CA LEU A 193 -9.50 7.28 -2.37
C LEU A 193 -8.77 7.67 -1.09
N GLY A 194 -7.96 8.71 -1.15
CA GLY A 194 -7.31 9.31 0.02
C GLY A 194 -7.32 10.82 -0.05
N ALA A 195 -7.11 11.49 1.08
CA ALA A 195 -7.00 12.95 1.12
C ALA A 195 -5.82 13.43 0.24
N ILE A 196 -6.01 14.52 -0.51
CA ILE A 196 -4.93 15.15 -1.26
C ILE A 196 -3.81 15.55 -0.30
N ASN A 197 -2.58 15.15 -0.61
CA ASN A 197 -1.43 15.52 0.21
C ASN A 197 -0.90 16.91 -0.23
N ARG A 198 -0.02 17.50 0.57
CA ARG A 198 0.53 18.84 0.28
C ARG A 198 1.35 18.87 -1.02
N GLU A 199 2.10 17.82 -1.29
CA GLU A 199 2.98 17.72 -2.47
C GLU A 199 2.14 17.67 -3.75
N GLU A 200 1.16 16.77 -3.84
CA GLU A 200 0.21 16.67 -4.94
C GLU A 200 -0.52 18.00 -5.20
N TYR A 201 -0.95 18.68 -4.14
CA TYR A 201 -1.58 20.00 -4.27
C TYR A 201 -0.61 21.05 -4.83
N LEU A 202 0.66 21.02 -4.40
CA LEU A 202 1.69 21.93 -4.91
C LEU A 202 2.06 21.61 -6.36
N ASP A 203 2.10 20.34 -6.74
CA ASP A 203 2.40 19.89 -8.11
C ASP A 203 1.33 20.40 -9.08
N ILE A 204 0.05 20.19 -8.76
CA ILE A 204 -1.07 20.70 -9.56
C ILE A 204 -1.02 22.23 -9.67
N ARG A 205 -0.71 22.91 -8.56
CA ARG A 205 -0.58 24.37 -8.56
C ARG A 205 0.61 24.83 -9.39
N GLY A 206 1.71 24.07 -9.36
CA GLY A 206 2.91 24.29 -10.17
C GLY A 206 2.59 24.18 -11.66
N GLU A 207 1.88 23.13 -12.08
CA GLU A 207 1.42 22.95 -13.47
C GLU A 207 0.56 24.13 -13.93
N ILE A 208 -0.42 24.57 -13.11
CA ILE A 208 -1.25 25.75 -13.41
C ILE A 208 -0.38 27.00 -13.60
N GLN A 209 0.60 27.23 -12.72
CA GLN A 209 1.49 28.38 -12.83
C GLN A 209 2.40 28.31 -14.06
N GLU A 210 2.88 27.12 -14.41
CA GLU A 210 3.70 26.89 -15.59
C GLU A 210 2.92 27.15 -16.88
N LEU A 211 1.68 26.64 -16.98
CA LEU A 211 0.82 26.88 -18.14
C LEU A 211 0.45 28.37 -18.27
N LYS A 212 0.18 29.06 -17.16
CA LYS A 212 -0.05 30.52 -17.15
C LYS A 212 1.18 31.27 -17.62
N ARG A 213 2.35 30.94 -17.08
CA ARG A 213 3.62 31.54 -17.47
C ARG A 213 3.90 31.31 -18.96
N PHE A 214 3.67 30.09 -19.46
CA PHE A 214 3.81 29.79 -20.90
C PHE A 214 2.91 30.70 -21.75
N LEU A 215 1.64 30.88 -21.39
CA LEU A 215 0.72 31.74 -22.14
C LEU A 215 1.11 33.23 -22.05
N GLU A 216 1.58 33.68 -20.89
CA GLU A 216 2.09 35.05 -20.71
C GLU A 216 3.36 35.29 -21.55
N GLU A 217 4.33 34.39 -21.49
CA GLU A 217 5.59 34.48 -22.24
C GLU A 217 5.38 34.33 -23.76
N SER A 218 4.49 33.42 -24.18
CA SER A 218 4.06 33.28 -25.59
C SER A 218 3.39 34.57 -26.09
N SER A 219 2.50 35.17 -25.28
CA SER A 219 1.85 36.44 -25.63
C SER A 219 2.83 37.62 -25.73
N GLN A 220 3.96 37.54 -25.02
CA GLN A 220 5.07 38.51 -25.09
C GLN A 220 6.06 38.23 -26.23
N GLY A 221 5.83 37.18 -27.04
CA GLY A 221 6.68 36.81 -28.17
C GLY A 221 8.00 36.15 -27.76
N ILE A 222 8.10 35.64 -26.53
CA ILE A 222 9.27 34.91 -26.04
C ILE A 222 9.15 33.46 -26.53
N PRO A 223 10.17 32.89 -27.22
CA PRO A 223 10.12 31.50 -27.65
C PRO A 223 10.31 30.57 -26.44
N VAL A 224 9.23 29.90 -26.04
CA VAL A 224 9.20 28.91 -24.95
C VAL A 224 8.86 27.54 -25.53
N LEU A 225 9.48 26.49 -25.02
CA LEU A 225 9.15 25.11 -25.40
C LEU A 225 7.75 24.76 -24.88
N PHE A 226 6.96 24.04 -25.68
CA PHE A 226 5.67 23.53 -25.22
C PHE A 226 5.88 22.56 -24.04
N PRO A 227 4.98 22.58 -23.04
CA PRO A 227 4.96 21.59 -21.98
C PRO A 227 4.89 20.15 -22.54
N GLU A 228 5.46 19.18 -21.82
CA GLU A 228 5.49 17.78 -22.27
C GLU A 228 4.09 17.26 -22.60
N GLY A 229 3.94 16.69 -23.81
CA GLY A 229 2.67 16.10 -24.27
C GLY A 229 1.67 17.09 -24.89
N ILE A 230 1.98 18.39 -24.92
CA ILE A 230 1.17 19.42 -25.57
C ILE A 230 1.90 19.93 -26.81
N ASN A 231 1.20 20.03 -27.94
CA ASN A 231 1.80 20.43 -29.22
C ASN A 231 1.26 21.76 -29.76
N SER A 232 0.30 22.40 -29.08
CA SER A 232 -0.29 23.67 -29.52
C SER A 232 -0.70 24.59 -28.36
N GLU A 233 -0.73 25.91 -28.62
CA GLU A 233 -1.16 26.89 -27.61
C GLU A 233 -2.64 26.73 -27.24
N ALA A 234 -3.49 26.27 -28.18
CA ALA A 234 -4.89 25.97 -27.91
C ALA A 234 -5.04 24.82 -26.90
N GLU A 235 -4.23 23.78 -27.01
CA GLU A 235 -4.17 22.68 -26.03
C GLU A 235 -3.66 23.17 -24.67
N VAL A 236 -2.69 24.10 -24.62
CA VAL A 236 -2.25 24.71 -23.36
C VAL A 236 -3.39 25.46 -22.67
N ARG A 237 -4.15 26.28 -23.41
CA ARG A 237 -5.32 27.00 -22.87
C ARG A 237 -6.38 26.03 -22.36
N LEU A 238 -6.67 24.98 -23.12
CA LEU A 238 -7.63 23.96 -22.74
C LEU A 238 -7.19 23.20 -21.48
N ARG A 239 -5.91 22.82 -21.39
CA ARG A 239 -5.37 22.18 -20.19
C ARG A 239 -5.43 23.09 -18.97
N LEU A 240 -5.10 24.37 -19.13
CA LEU A 240 -5.20 25.35 -18.05
C LEU A 240 -6.65 25.50 -17.58
N GLU A 241 -7.60 25.66 -18.50
CA GLU A 241 -9.02 25.77 -18.19
C GLU A 241 -9.53 24.50 -17.48
N GLU A 242 -9.14 23.31 -17.95
CA GLU A 242 -9.49 22.04 -17.29
C GLU A 242 -8.94 21.95 -15.86
N LEU A 243 -7.69 22.33 -15.62
CA LEU A 243 -7.08 22.30 -14.29
C LEU A 243 -7.72 23.32 -13.34
N GLU A 244 -8.08 24.50 -13.84
CA GLU A 244 -8.79 25.53 -13.08
C GLU A 244 -10.24 25.12 -12.77
N GLU A 245 -10.96 24.52 -13.72
CA GLU A 245 -12.33 24.03 -13.51
C GLU A 245 -12.39 22.78 -12.62
N ARG A 246 -11.37 21.91 -12.68
CA ARG A 246 -11.26 20.72 -11.83
C ARG A 246 -10.61 21.01 -10.47
N ALA A 247 -10.19 22.26 -10.23
CA ALA A 247 -9.31 22.67 -9.14
C ALA A 247 -9.55 21.93 -7.83
N TYR A 248 -8.47 21.31 -7.34
CA TYR A 248 -8.47 20.53 -6.12
C TYR A 248 -8.61 21.46 -4.91
N GLY A 249 -9.60 21.19 -4.08
CA GLY A 249 -9.66 21.70 -2.73
C GLY A 249 -8.70 20.92 -1.84
N ILE A 250 -8.13 21.59 -0.83
CA ILE A 250 -7.28 20.96 0.19
C ILE A 250 -8.00 19.80 0.93
N ASN A 251 -9.33 19.82 0.97
CA ASN A 251 -10.14 18.79 1.62
C ASN A 251 -10.64 17.70 0.66
N ASP A 252 -10.19 17.71 -0.60
CA ASP A 252 -10.66 16.76 -1.59
C ASP A 252 -10.02 15.39 -1.39
N ARG A 253 -10.81 14.36 -1.64
CA ARG A 253 -10.32 12.99 -1.77
C ARG A 253 -10.10 12.65 -3.22
N ILE A 254 -8.93 12.14 -3.53
CA ILE A 254 -8.48 11.80 -4.87
C ILE A 254 -8.11 10.31 -4.93
N GLY A 255 -8.15 9.72 -6.11
CA GLY A 255 -7.66 8.36 -6.34
C GLY A 255 -6.16 8.25 -6.09
N LYS A 256 -5.77 7.38 -5.15
CA LYS A 256 -4.36 7.19 -4.75
C LYS A 256 -3.69 5.98 -5.38
N SER A 257 -4.48 5.00 -5.82
CA SER A 257 -3.97 3.80 -6.48
C SER A 257 -4.97 3.25 -7.48
N GLY A 258 -4.54 2.25 -8.26
CA GLY A 258 -5.41 1.50 -9.16
C GLY A 258 -6.12 2.33 -10.22
N ILE A 259 -7.30 1.87 -10.63
CA ILE A 259 -8.22 2.55 -11.55
C ILE A 259 -8.66 3.91 -11.00
N GLU A 260 -8.88 4.03 -9.69
CA GLU A 260 -9.26 5.29 -9.06
C GLU A 260 -8.23 6.39 -9.32
N SER A 261 -6.94 6.08 -9.24
CA SER A 261 -5.85 7.02 -9.52
C SER A 261 -5.62 7.23 -11.01
N PHE A 262 -5.53 6.15 -11.81
CA PHE A 262 -5.25 6.26 -13.25
C PHE A 262 -6.33 7.05 -14.00
N PHE A 263 -7.60 6.89 -13.59
CA PHE A 263 -8.74 7.58 -14.19
C PHE A 263 -9.30 8.69 -13.30
N GLU A 264 -8.51 9.25 -12.37
CA GLU A 264 -8.95 10.31 -11.45
C GLU A 264 -9.64 11.46 -12.20
N GLU A 265 -9.01 11.94 -13.27
CA GLU A 265 -9.52 13.03 -14.08
C GLU A 265 -10.89 12.74 -14.70
N LYS A 266 -11.10 11.52 -15.19
CA LYS A 266 -12.38 11.10 -15.80
C LYS A 266 -13.43 10.82 -14.74
N LEU A 267 -13.04 10.22 -13.62
CA LEU A 267 -13.94 9.81 -12.54
C LEU A 267 -14.42 11.00 -11.71
N ARG A 268 -13.61 12.04 -11.48
CA ARG A 268 -13.93 13.14 -10.56
C ARG A 268 -15.12 14.01 -11.00
N GLY A 269 -15.25 14.27 -12.31
CA GLY A 269 -16.25 15.20 -12.85
C GLY A 269 -15.88 16.67 -12.63
N PHE A 270 -16.79 17.58 -13.01
CA PHE A 270 -16.59 19.04 -12.96
C PHE A 270 -17.47 19.67 -11.90
N ARG A 271 -16.88 20.53 -11.07
CA ARG A 271 -17.58 21.20 -9.99
C ARG A 271 -18.60 22.18 -10.52
N GLY A 272 -19.74 22.23 -9.84
CA GLY A 272 -20.73 23.27 -10.05
C GLY A 272 -20.34 24.52 -9.29
N SER A 273 -20.83 25.67 -9.73
CA SER A 273 -20.76 26.91 -8.98
C SER A 273 -22.14 27.54 -8.96
N ARG A 274 -22.67 27.80 -7.76
CA ARG A 274 -23.91 28.57 -7.60
C ARG A 274 -23.59 29.94 -7.07
N PHE A 275 -24.06 30.97 -7.75
CA PHE A 275 -23.92 32.36 -7.32
C PHE A 275 -25.22 32.78 -6.66
N TYR A 276 -25.15 33.17 -5.39
CA TYR A 276 -26.27 33.65 -4.62
C TYR A 276 -26.11 35.13 -4.33
N GLN A 277 -27.23 35.84 -4.35
CA GLN A 277 -27.38 37.15 -3.78
C GLN A 277 -27.91 36.98 -2.35
N THR A 278 -27.14 37.45 -1.36
CA THR A 278 -27.48 37.34 0.06
C THR A 278 -27.78 38.70 0.66
N ASP A 279 -28.70 38.74 1.63
CA ASP A 279 -28.91 39.92 2.48
C ASP A 279 -27.72 40.09 3.45
N SER A 280 -27.63 41.25 4.11
CA SER A 280 -26.76 41.59 5.23
C SER A 280 -26.74 40.57 6.39
N ARG A 281 -27.72 39.64 6.45
CA ARG A 281 -27.81 38.53 7.41
C ARG A 281 -27.42 37.16 6.80
N SER A 282 -26.73 37.15 5.66
CA SER A 282 -26.32 35.95 4.91
C SER A 282 -27.45 35.03 4.44
N GLN A 283 -28.71 35.47 4.52
CA GLN A 283 -29.83 34.72 3.98
C GLN A 283 -29.88 34.85 2.45
N VAL A 284 -30.02 33.72 1.77
CA VAL A 284 -30.11 33.66 0.30
C VAL A 284 -31.40 34.33 -0.14
N MET A 285 -31.29 35.46 -0.84
CA MET A 285 -32.43 36.16 -1.42
C MET A 285 -32.78 35.59 -2.79
N ARG A 286 -31.76 35.39 -3.64
CA ARG A 286 -31.93 34.98 -5.03
C ARG A 286 -30.68 34.31 -5.60
N GLU A 287 -30.84 33.36 -6.50
CA GLU A 287 -29.76 32.84 -7.34
C GLU A 287 -29.47 33.80 -8.50
N LEU A 288 -28.20 34.14 -8.71
CA LEU A 288 -27.72 35.04 -9.76
C LEU A 288 -27.45 34.27 -11.06
N PRO A 289 -27.66 34.91 -12.23
CA PRO A 289 -27.29 34.31 -13.52
C PRO A 289 -25.77 34.11 -13.60
N GLY A 290 -25.35 32.97 -14.15
CA GLY A 290 -23.94 32.54 -14.21
C GLY A 290 -23.63 31.30 -13.38
N SER A 291 -24.60 30.74 -12.65
CA SER A 291 -24.44 29.45 -11.99
C SER A 291 -24.22 28.33 -13.00
N LYS A 292 -23.24 27.46 -12.73
CA LYS A 292 -22.93 26.25 -13.51
C LYS A 292 -23.34 25.04 -12.67
N GLU A 293 -24.16 24.15 -13.22
CA GLU A 293 -24.48 22.88 -12.55
C GLU A 293 -23.25 21.95 -12.53
N PRO A 294 -23.07 21.15 -11.46
CA PRO A 294 -21.99 20.17 -11.42
C PRO A 294 -22.20 19.07 -12.46
N VAL A 295 -21.16 18.77 -13.24
CA VAL A 295 -21.18 17.67 -14.21
C VAL A 295 -20.61 16.41 -13.54
N PRO A 296 -21.39 15.32 -13.41
CA PRO A 296 -20.88 14.07 -12.85
C PRO A 296 -19.69 13.52 -13.65
N GLY A 297 -18.78 12.84 -12.97
CA GLY A 297 -17.67 12.17 -13.63
C GLY A 297 -18.13 11.01 -14.52
N GLU A 298 -17.29 10.67 -15.48
CA GLU A 298 -17.54 9.60 -16.43
C GLU A 298 -17.55 8.24 -15.71
N ARG A 299 -18.54 7.42 -16.03
CA ARG A 299 -18.57 6.01 -15.64
C ARG A 299 -17.46 5.26 -16.38
N VAL A 300 -16.68 4.48 -15.65
CA VAL A 300 -15.66 3.58 -16.21
C VAL A 300 -16.24 2.17 -16.28
N VAL A 301 -16.26 1.58 -17.47
CA VAL A 301 -16.66 0.18 -17.68
C VAL A 301 -15.41 -0.64 -17.93
N MET A 302 -15.10 -1.56 -17.01
CA MET A 302 -13.94 -2.44 -17.06
C MET A 302 -14.16 -3.60 -18.02
N SER A 303 -13.08 -4.23 -18.47
CA SER A 303 -13.13 -5.51 -19.20
C SER A 303 -13.21 -6.73 -18.28
N LEU A 304 -12.92 -6.54 -16.99
CA LEU A 304 -12.99 -7.57 -15.98
C LEU A 304 -14.41 -8.11 -15.84
N SER A 305 -14.52 -9.41 -15.56
CA SER A 305 -15.72 -10.02 -15.00
C SER A 305 -15.57 -10.11 -13.48
N ALA A 306 -16.51 -9.54 -12.72
CA ALA A 306 -16.47 -9.61 -11.26
C ALA A 306 -16.50 -11.07 -10.75
N GLU A 307 -17.33 -11.92 -11.36
CA GLU A 307 -17.43 -13.34 -11.03
C GLU A 307 -16.14 -14.11 -11.33
N LEU A 308 -15.52 -13.90 -12.50
CA LEU A 308 -14.26 -14.55 -12.85
C LEU A 308 -13.10 -14.07 -11.97
N GLN A 309 -13.02 -12.77 -11.69
CA GLN A 309 -11.99 -12.18 -10.85
C GLN A 309 -12.03 -12.75 -9.43
N ALA A 310 -13.22 -12.76 -8.81
CA ALA A 310 -13.43 -13.34 -7.47
C ALA A 310 -13.03 -14.81 -7.44
N PHE A 311 -13.46 -15.59 -8.44
CA PHE A 311 -13.11 -17.00 -8.57
C PHE A 311 -11.60 -17.23 -8.67
N CYS A 312 -10.88 -16.43 -9.46
CA CYS A 312 -9.42 -16.55 -9.58
C CYS A 312 -8.69 -16.22 -8.27
N GLU A 313 -9.12 -15.19 -7.52
CA GLU A 313 -8.54 -14.86 -6.21
C GLU A 313 -8.80 -15.97 -5.17
N GLU A 314 -9.99 -16.53 -5.19
CA GLU A 314 -10.40 -17.68 -4.38
C GLU A 314 -9.59 -18.95 -4.71
N LEU A 315 -9.37 -19.25 -5.98
CA LEU A 315 -8.52 -20.36 -6.43
C LEU A 315 -7.09 -20.20 -5.91
N LEU A 316 -6.54 -18.98 -5.86
CA LEU A 316 -5.21 -18.73 -5.30
C LEU A 316 -5.16 -19.07 -3.80
N VAL A 317 -6.17 -18.67 -3.02
CA VAL A 317 -6.30 -19.01 -1.60
C VAL A 317 -6.43 -20.53 -1.42
N GLN A 318 -7.31 -21.16 -2.18
CA GLN A 318 -7.53 -22.61 -2.14
C GLN A 318 -6.23 -23.36 -2.43
N SER A 319 -5.45 -22.89 -3.41
CA SER A 319 -4.17 -23.49 -3.82
C SER A 319 -3.10 -23.47 -2.73
N GLU A 320 -3.16 -22.55 -1.75
CA GLU A 320 -2.16 -22.52 -0.66
C GLU A 320 -2.12 -23.82 0.14
N THR A 321 -3.28 -24.44 0.33
CA THR A 321 -3.45 -25.67 1.11
C THR A 321 -2.75 -26.88 0.50
N MET A 322 -2.53 -26.88 -0.82
CA MET A 322 -1.88 -27.98 -1.55
C MET A 322 -0.40 -27.70 -1.89
N ARG A 323 0.11 -26.49 -1.59
CA ARG A 323 1.46 -26.03 -1.94
C ARG A 323 2.51 -26.29 -0.86
N ASP A 324 2.37 -27.35 -0.06
CA ASP A 324 3.38 -27.65 0.96
C ASP A 324 4.70 -28.03 0.29
N ALA A 325 5.78 -27.35 0.70
CA ALA A 325 7.09 -27.53 0.10
C ALA A 325 7.53 -28.99 0.24
N ARG A 326 7.84 -29.64 -0.88
CA ARG A 326 8.48 -30.96 -0.82
C ARG A 326 9.86 -30.81 -0.16
N ASN A 327 10.10 -31.63 0.86
CA ASN A 327 11.35 -32.30 1.19
C ASN A 327 12.61 -31.57 0.68
N GLY A 328 13.23 -30.78 1.56
CA GLY A 328 14.59 -30.29 1.44
C GLY A 328 15.62 -31.43 1.36
N ALA A 329 16.91 -31.09 1.45
CA ALA A 329 18.00 -32.04 1.33
C ALA A 329 17.77 -33.30 2.19
N TYR A 330 18.00 -34.48 1.59
CA TYR A 330 17.96 -35.73 2.34
C TYR A 330 19.06 -35.68 3.41
N ASP A 331 18.65 -35.70 4.66
CA ASP A 331 19.59 -35.76 5.76
C ASP A 331 20.13 -37.19 5.86
N ARG A 332 21.43 -37.32 5.61
CA ARG A 332 22.13 -38.61 5.66
C ARG A 332 22.25 -39.16 7.07
N GLN A 333 22.21 -38.31 8.10
CA GLN A 333 22.30 -38.72 9.50
C GLN A 333 20.95 -39.23 10.01
N THR A 334 19.88 -38.49 9.80
CA THR A 334 18.54 -38.86 10.28
C THR A 334 17.77 -39.79 9.33
N ARG A 335 18.28 -40.01 8.11
CA ARG A 335 17.65 -40.80 7.03
C ARG A 335 16.24 -40.34 6.66
N THR A 336 15.93 -39.06 6.89
CA THR A 336 14.64 -38.45 6.54
C THR A 336 14.85 -37.25 5.60
N TYR A 337 13.77 -36.86 4.94
CA TYR A 337 13.72 -35.59 4.22
C TYR A 337 13.13 -34.54 5.16
N ARG A 338 13.84 -33.41 5.33
CA ARG A 338 13.38 -32.31 6.19
C ARG A 338 12.47 -31.38 5.40
N ASN A 339 11.35 -30.93 5.97
CA ASN A 339 10.48 -29.98 5.30
C ASN A 339 11.16 -28.60 5.24
N LEU A 340 11.25 -28.00 4.05
CA LEU A 340 11.69 -26.61 3.94
C LEU A 340 10.67 -25.71 4.62
N LYS A 341 11.14 -24.75 5.41
CA LYS A 341 10.27 -23.72 5.97
C LYS A 341 9.68 -22.89 4.83
N THR A 342 8.41 -22.55 4.91
CA THR A 342 7.77 -21.67 3.92
C THR A 342 7.19 -20.44 4.62
N PRO A 343 7.08 -19.30 3.91
CA PRO A 343 6.44 -18.13 4.48
C PRO A 343 4.99 -18.42 4.87
N TRP A 344 4.48 -17.65 5.82
CA TRP A 344 3.12 -17.80 6.32
C TRP A 344 2.06 -17.64 5.21
N ILE A 345 2.25 -16.73 4.25
CA ILE A 345 1.36 -16.55 3.09
C ILE A 345 2.14 -16.87 1.82
N LYS A 346 1.55 -17.69 0.94
CA LYS A 346 2.17 -18.12 -0.33
C LYS A 346 1.51 -17.34 -1.47
N GLY A 347 2.12 -16.23 -1.85
CA GLY A 347 1.59 -15.36 -2.90
C GLY A 347 1.39 -16.02 -4.28
N GLY A 348 0.69 -15.33 -5.17
CA GLY A 348 0.47 -15.79 -6.54
C GLY A 348 -0.41 -14.86 -7.36
N ALA A 349 -0.53 -15.15 -8.65
CA ALA A 349 -1.35 -14.40 -9.59
C ALA A 349 -1.98 -15.30 -10.65
N ILE A 350 -3.15 -14.89 -11.14
CA ILE A 350 -3.81 -15.48 -12.31
C ILE A 350 -4.19 -14.35 -13.27
N VAL A 351 -3.78 -14.49 -14.53
CA VAL A 351 -4.14 -13.56 -15.61
C VAL A 351 -4.97 -14.31 -16.63
N ALA A 352 -6.17 -13.80 -16.92
CA ALA A 352 -7.04 -14.28 -17.99
C ALA A 352 -7.26 -13.14 -18.99
N MET A 353 -6.86 -13.36 -20.25
CA MET A 353 -6.84 -12.34 -21.30
C MET A 353 -7.49 -12.88 -22.57
N ASP A 354 -8.35 -12.08 -23.21
CA ASP A 354 -8.83 -12.35 -24.56
C ASP A 354 -7.71 -12.05 -25.57
N PRO A 355 -7.23 -13.07 -26.32
CA PRO A 355 -6.11 -12.89 -27.24
C PRO A 355 -6.42 -12.05 -28.47
N ASN A 356 -7.69 -11.86 -28.82
CA ASN A 356 -8.09 -11.16 -30.04
C ASN A 356 -8.29 -9.66 -29.81
N SER A 357 -8.69 -9.27 -28.60
CA SER A 357 -8.98 -7.88 -28.24
C SER A 357 -7.96 -7.25 -27.29
N GLY A 358 -7.17 -8.08 -26.60
CA GLY A 358 -6.30 -7.64 -25.53
C GLY A 358 -7.04 -7.33 -24.21
N GLU A 359 -8.35 -7.57 -24.16
CA GLU A 359 -9.15 -7.33 -22.95
C GLU A 359 -8.75 -8.28 -21.82
N ILE A 360 -8.48 -7.71 -20.65
CA ILE A 360 -8.17 -8.44 -19.42
C ILE A 360 -9.49 -8.81 -18.75
N LEU A 361 -9.75 -10.11 -18.61
CA LEU A 361 -10.99 -10.64 -18.03
C LEU A 361 -10.86 -10.92 -16.54
N ALA A 362 -9.65 -11.30 -16.10
CA ALA A 362 -9.24 -11.39 -14.72
C ALA A 362 -7.74 -11.06 -14.57
N LEU A 363 -7.38 -10.32 -13.54
CA LEU A 363 -6.01 -9.94 -13.17
C LEU A 363 -5.81 -10.18 -11.66
N ALA A 364 -6.06 -11.41 -11.22
CA ALA A 364 -6.10 -11.80 -9.82
C ALA A 364 -4.71 -11.84 -9.18
N SER A 365 -4.65 -11.44 -7.92
CA SER A 365 -3.46 -11.49 -7.06
C SER A 365 -3.88 -11.90 -5.66
N HIS A 366 -3.08 -12.74 -5.01
CA HIS A 366 -3.23 -13.06 -3.61
C HIS A 366 -1.91 -12.85 -2.87
N PRO A 367 -1.90 -12.16 -1.71
CA PRO A 367 -3.05 -11.50 -1.06
C PRO A 367 -3.46 -10.17 -1.74
N SER A 368 -4.60 -9.60 -1.30
CA SER A 368 -5.15 -8.31 -1.71
C SER A 368 -5.70 -7.57 -0.47
N TYR A 369 -6.22 -6.35 -0.63
CA TYR A 369 -6.80 -5.55 0.45
C TYR A 369 -8.22 -5.08 0.10
N ASP A 370 -8.99 -4.67 1.11
CA ASP A 370 -10.31 -4.06 0.93
C ASP A 370 -10.20 -2.53 0.80
N PRO A 371 -10.57 -1.91 -0.34
CA PRO A 371 -10.53 -0.46 -0.50
C PRO A 371 -11.47 0.32 0.43
N ASN A 372 -12.50 -0.32 0.99
CA ASN A 372 -13.40 0.34 1.94
C ASN A 372 -12.68 0.74 3.24
N ASP A 373 -11.56 0.09 3.60
CA ASP A 373 -10.78 0.44 4.79
C ASP A 373 -10.17 1.85 4.73
N PHE A 374 -10.06 2.44 3.54
CA PHE A 374 -9.57 3.81 3.34
C PHE A 374 -10.68 4.88 3.35
N THR A 375 -11.94 4.46 3.51
CA THR A 375 -13.09 5.36 3.58
C THR A 375 -13.40 5.70 5.04
N SER A 376 -13.88 6.92 5.30
CA SER A 376 -14.16 7.37 6.67
C SER A 376 -15.50 6.82 7.17
N VAL A 377 -15.53 6.59 8.49
CA VAL A 377 -16.71 6.13 9.24
C VAL A 377 -16.91 7.02 10.46
N GLY A 378 -18.16 7.19 10.86
CA GLY A 378 -18.52 8.01 12.03
C GLY A 378 -18.32 7.29 13.36
N ASP A 379 -18.24 5.96 13.34
CA ASP A 379 -17.96 5.11 14.49
C ASP A 379 -16.44 5.07 14.77
N ILE A 380 -16.06 5.52 15.95
CA ILE A 380 -14.67 5.64 16.42
C ILE A 380 -14.00 4.27 16.51
N GLU A 381 -14.71 3.22 16.91
CA GLU A 381 -14.13 1.89 17.07
C GLU A 381 -13.91 1.22 15.70
N GLU A 382 -14.84 1.35 14.77
CA GLU A 382 -14.67 0.87 13.39
C GLU A 382 -13.58 1.65 12.65
N GLU A 383 -13.51 2.98 12.81
CA GLU A 383 -12.43 3.80 12.26
C GLU A 383 -11.05 3.35 12.78
N ARG A 384 -10.96 2.97 14.06
CA ARG A 384 -9.74 2.40 14.64
C ARG A 384 -9.40 1.05 14.02
N ALA A 385 -10.37 0.16 13.89
CA ALA A 385 -10.18 -1.15 13.28
C ALA A 385 -9.73 -1.05 11.81
N ARG A 386 -10.29 -0.09 11.05
CA ARG A 386 -9.87 0.24 9.69
C ARG A 386 -8.44 0.71 9.62
N ARG A 387 -8.03 1.63 10.51
CA ARG A 387 -6.64 2.09 10.58
C ARG A 387 -5.67 0.93 10.80
N GLU A 388 -5.95 0.02 11.72
CA GLU A 388 -5.13 -1.19 11.92
C GLU A 388 -5.04 -2.06 10.65
N ARG A 389 -6.16 -2.24 9.93
CA ARG A 389 -6.16 -2.94 8.64
C ARG A 389 -5.36 -2.19 7.57
N VAL A 390 -5.43 -0.87 7.51
CA VAL A 390 -4.62 -0.04 6.61
C VAL A 390 -3.12 -0.21 6.89
N LEU A 391 -2.71 -0.21 8.17
CA LEU A 391 -1.32 -0.49 8.56
C LEU A 391 -0.87 -1.89 8.10
N LYS A 392 -1.76 -2.89 8.22
CA LYS A 392 -1.55 -4.25 7.68
C LYS A 392 -1.39 -4.25 6.16
N TRP A 393 -2.22 -3.53 5.42
CA TRP A 393 -2.17 -3.49 3.95
C TRP A 393 -0.88 -2.88 3.41
N PHE A 394 -0.30 -1.91 4.13
CA PHE A 394 0.99 -1.31 3.79
C PHE A 394 2.20 -2.00 4.43
N GLU A 395 1.97 -2.89 5.40
CA GLU A 395 3.01 -3.68 6.07
C GLU A 395 4.08 -2.79 6.74
N VAL A 396 3.63 -1.71 7.38
CA VAL A 396 4.49 -0.74 8.05
C VAL A 396 5.10 -1.31 9.33
N GLU A 397 6.17 -0.67 9.82
CA GLU A 397 6.87 -1.09 11.04
C GLU A 397 5.93 -1.14 12.26
N ASP A 398 5.06 -0.15 12.43
CA ASP A 398 4.10 -0.11 13.53
C ASP A 398 3.21 -1.36 13.58
N TYR A 399 2.76 -1.86 12.43
CA TYR A 399 1.95 -3.09 12.36
C TYR A 399 2.76 -4.32 12.80
N ILE A 400 4.03 -4.40 12.41
CA ILE A 400 4.94 -5.47 12.84
C ILE A 400 5.16 -5.40 14.36
N GLY A 401 5.32 -4.19 14.89
CA GLY A 401 5.39 -3.95 16.34
C GLY A 401 4.12 -4.35 17.07
N HIS A 402 2.93 -4.06 16.52
CA HIS A 402 1.65 -4.47 17.08
C HIS A 402 1.52 -6.00 17.17
N MET A 403 2.05 -6.74 16.18
CA MET A 403 2.10 -8.20 16.22
C MET A 403 3.09 -8.72 17.27
N TRP A 404 4.30 -8.14 17.32
CA TRP A 404 5.30 -8.47 18.34
C TRP A 404 4.72 -8.29 19.74
N ASP A 405 4.10 -7.14 20.02
CA ASP A 405 3.48 -6.77 21.29
C ASP A 405 2.12 -7.44 21.54
N GLN A 406 1.73 -8.40 20.70
CA GLN A 406 0.48 -9.16 20.83
C GLN A 406 -0.77 -8.27 20.96
N LYS A 407 -0.76 -7.10 20.29
CA LYS A 407 -1.96 -6.26 20.14
C LYS A 407 -2.88 -6.82 19.05
N VAL A 408 -2.27 -7.37 18.00
CA VAL A 408 -2.97 -8.00 16.87
C VAL A 408 -2.32 -9.35 16.53
N PRO A 409 -3.09 -10.37 16.14
CA PRO A 409 -2.52 -11.62 15.66
C PRO A 409 -2.02 -11.47 14.21
N LEU A 410 -1.09 -12.34 13.81
CA LEU A 410 -0.78 -12.55 12.40
C LEU A 410 -1.92 -13.32 11.74
N GLU A 411 -2.50 -12.76 10.69
CA GLU A 411 -3.69 -13.32 10.04
C GLU A 411 -3.42 -13.74 8.60
N ARG A 412 -4.09 -14.81 8.15
CA ARG A 412 -4.21 -15.16 6.74
C ARG A 412 -5.57 -15.75 6.41
N LYS A 413 -6.04 -15.55 5.18
CA LYS A 413 -7.25 -16.21 4.66
C LYS A 413 -6.89 -17.63 4.24
N ARG A 414 -7.65 -18.63 4.70
CA ARG A 414 -7.41 -20.03 4.38
C ARG A 414 -8.70 -20.73 3.99
N PHE A 415 -8.59 -21.68 3.07
CA PHE A 415 -9.71 -22.54 2.71
C PHE A 415 -9.71 -23.80 3.59
N SER A 416 -10.84 -24.09 4.25
CA SER A 416 -11.01 -25.34 4.97
C SER A 416 -11.56 -26.42 4.04
N VAL A 417 -10.75 -27.45 3.81
CA VAL A 417 -11.14 -28.62 3.02
C VAL A 417 -12.34 -29.35 3.61
N SER A 418 -12.46 -29.42 4.94
CA SER A 418 -13.50 -30.19 5.60
C SER A 418 -14.86 -29.52 5.57
N THR A 419 -14.89 -28.18 5.63
CA THR A 419 -16.14 -27.40 5.66
C THR A 419 -16.50 -26.80 4.30
N GLY A 420 -15.56 -26.77 3.35
CA GLY A 420 -15.71 -26.10 2.06
C GLY A 420 -15.81 -24.57 2.17
N LYS A 421 -15.43 -23.99 3.31
CA LYS A 421 -15.56 -22.55 3.59
C LYS A 421 -14.20 -21.89 3.82
N TYR A 422 -14.11 -20.64 3.42
CA TYR A 422 -12.99 -19.77 3.77
C TYR A 422 -13.11 -19.29 5.21
N TYR A 423 -11.97 -19.19 5.91
CA TYR A 423 -11.87 -18.66 7.26
C TYR A 423 -10.57 -17.89 7.44
N ILE A 424 -10.49 -17.07 8.49
CA ILE A 424 -9.27 -16.35 8.86
C ILE A 424 -8.53 -17.20 9.90
N GLU A 425 -7.32 -17.62 9.57
CA GLU A 425 -6.40 -18.27 10.51
C GLU A 425 -5.55 -17.21 11.20
N GLN A 426 -5.52 -17.24 12.52
CA GLN A 426 -4.80 -16.29 13.37
C GLN A 426 -3.67 -17.00 14.13
N LYS A 427 -2.49 -16.40 14.19
CA LYS A 427 -1.36 -16.88 15.01
C LYS A 427 -0.76 -15.72 15.80
N TRP A 428 -0.74 -15.86 17.13
CA TRP A 428 -0.12 -14.88 18.03
C TRP A 428 1.40 -15.05 18.06
N ILE A 429 2.14 -13.94 18.08
CA ILE A 429 3.61 -13.97 18.15
C ILE A 429 4.05 -14.00 19.62
N ASP A 430 3.83 -15.14 20.26
CA ASP A 430 4.47 -15.47 21.53
C ASP A 430 5.92 -15.91 21.34
N TRP A 431 6.69 -16.08 22.41
CA TRP A 431 8.11 -16.43 22.32
C TRP A 431 8.35 -17.74 21.54
N LYS A 432 7.50 -18.74 21.77
CA LYS A 432 7.61 -20.04 21.09
C LYS A 432 7.35 -19.88 19.59
N ASN A 433 6.24 -19.25 19.21
CA ASN A 433 5.86 -19.02 17.83
C ASN A 433 6.88 -18.14 17.11
N TYR A 434 7.40 -17.10 17.77
CA TYR A 434 8.47 -16.26 17.24
C TYR A 434 9.70 -17.10 16.87
N LEU A 435 10.21 -17.92 17.80
CA LEU A 435 11.34 -18.82 17.52
C LEU A 435 11.03 -19.80 16.38
N GLU A 436 9.83 -20.39 16.35
CA GLU A 436 9.37 -21.23 15.22
C GLU A 436 9.32 -20.47 13.89
N PHE A 437 9.11 -19.15 13.88
CA PHE A 437 9.09 -18.31 12.67
C PHE A 437 10.48 -17.89 12.20
N ILE A 438 11.45 -17.73 13.10
CA ILE A 438 12.82 -17.33 12.72
C ILE A 438 13.80 -18.49 12.59
N LEU A 439 13.49 -19.67 13.15
CA LEU A 439 14.31 -20.88 13.10
C LEU A 439 13.44 -22.14 12.89
N PRO A 440 13.95 -23.22 12.28
CA PRO A 440 13.25 -24.50 12.23
C PRO A 440 13.31 -25.21 13.59
N GLY A 441 12.27 -25.99 13.91
CA GLY A 441 12.06 -26.55 15.26
C GLY A 441 13.15 -27.52 15.77
N ASP A 442 14.03 -27.99 14.90
CA ASP A 442 15.18 -28.85 15.18
C ASP A 442 16.53 -28.12 15.07
N ASN A 443 16.51 -26.78 15.06
CA ASN A 443 17.72 -25.98 15.25
C ASN A 443 18.22 -26.08 16.72
N PRO A 444 19.53 -26.25 16.96
CA PRO A 444 20.11 -26.37 18.31
C PRO A 444 19.80 -25.23 19.27
N ILE A 445 19.56 -24.01 18.76
CA ILE A 445 19.16 -22.85 19.58
C ILE A 445 17.90 -23.16 20.40
N HIS A 446 16.95 -23.94 19.86
CA HIS A 446 15.77 -24.35 20.63
C HIS A 446 16.15 -25.15 21.88
N GLN A 447 17.08 -26.10 21.76
CA GLN A 447 17.56 -26.90 22.89
C GLN A 447 18.36 -26.04 23.87
N THR A 448 19.19 -25.12 23.37
CA THR A 448 19.94 -24.19 24.24
C THR A 448 19.01 -23.27 25.03
N PHE A 449 17.90 -22.79 24.45
CA PHE A 449 16.88 -22.06 25.20
C PHE A 449 16.17 -22.92 26.25
N HIS A 450 16.05 -24.23 26.05
CA HIS A 450 15.58 -25.13 27.13
C HIS A 450 16.61 -25.28 28.26
N HIS A 451 17.92 -25.26 27.96
CA HIS A 451 18.99 -25.30 28.96
C HIS A 451 19.19 -23.97 29.69
N LEU A 452 19.00 -22.85 29.00
CA LEU A 452 18.83 -21.53 29.59
C LEU A 452 17.45 -21.47 30.26
N SER A 453 17.24 -22.26 31.32
CA SER A 453 15.90 -22.44 31.90
C SER A 453 15.35 -21.19 32.59
N ASN A 454 16.20 -20.21 32.92
CA ASN A 454 15.86 -19.10 33.81
C ASN A 454 16.60 -17.80 33.46
N LEU A 455 16.16 -16.68 34.04
CA LEU A 455 16.63 -15.35 33.68
C LEU A 455 18.05 -15.05 34.21
N SER A 456 18.44 -15.63 35.35
CA SER A 456 19.80 -15.44 35.88
C SER A 456 20.87 -16.01 34.93
N HIS A 457 20.60 -17.15 34.29
CA HIS A 457 21.51 -17.71 33.28
C HIS A 457 21.71 -16.76 32.09
N LEU A 458 20.63 -16.13 31.64
CA LEU A 458 20.66 -15.15 30.56
C LEU A 458 21.48 -13.91 30.94
N ILE A 459 21.23 -13.35 32.13
CA ILE A 459 21.97 -12.17 32.63
C ILE A 459 23.46 -12.49 32.77
N ARG A 460 23.81 -13.67 33.31
CA ARG A 460 25.19 -14.14 33.42
C ARG A 460 25.87 -14.27 32.06
N LEU A 461 25.17 -14.81 31.06
CA LEU A 461 25.66 -14.92 29.68
C LEU A 461 25.99 -13.52 29.11
N GLN A 462 25.07 -12.55 29.25
CA GLN A 462 25.29 -11.19 28.76
C GLN A 462 26.44 -10.47 29.49
N LYS A 463 26.51 -10.57 30.83
CA LYS A 463 27.60 -10.01 31.65
C LYS A 463 28.97 -10.58 31.25
N ALA A 464 29.04 -11.87 30.92
CA ALA A 464 30.26 -12.50 30.43
C ALA A 464 30.71 -11.92 29.08
N VAL A 465 29.79 -11.74 28.14
CA VAL A 465 30.08 -11.13 26.83
C VAL A 465 30.55 -9.68 26.98
N GLN A 466 29.88 -8.87 27.81
CA GLN A 466 30.28 -7.48 28.09
C GLN A 466 31.67 -7.39 28.71
N SER A 467 31.97 -8.27 29.65
CA SER A 467 33.30 -8.34 30.28
C SER A 467 34.38 -8.65 29.24
N LEU A 468 34.08 -9.55 28.30
CA LEU A 468 34.98 -9.89 27.20
C LEU A 468 35.12 -8.75 26.18
N PHE A 469 34.05 -8.00 25.90
CA PHE A 469 34.13 -6.77 25.09
C PHE A 469 35.02 -5.71 25.74
N ALA A 470 34.92 -5.51 27.05
CA ALA A 470 35.77 -4.58 27.79
C ALA A 470 37.26 -4.96 27.70
N ILE A 471 37.57 -6.26 27.81
CA ILE A 471 38.94 -6.79 27.68
C ILE A 471 39.47 -6.61 26.24
N ALA A 472 38.68 -7.03 25.25
CA ALA A 472 39.06 -6.98 23.83
C ALA A 472 39.05 -5.54 23.26
N LYS A 473 38.38 -4.60 23.94
CA LYS A 473 38.11 -3.23 23.49
C LYS A 473 37.51 -3.22 22.07
N THR A 474 36.43 -3.97 21.90
CA THR A 474 35.64 -4.08 20.68
C THR A 474 34.18 -4.26 21.07
N GLU A 475 33.27 -3.84 20.20
CA GLU A 475 31.82 -4.11 20.33
C GLU A 475 31.34 -5.12 19.27
N ASN A 476 32.27 -5.66 18.46
CA ASN A 476 31.96 -6.59 17.39
C ASN A 476 31.93 -8.03 17.90
N LEU A 477 30.73 -8.59 18.12
CA LEU A 477 30.55 -9.93 18.67
C LEU A 477 31.11 -11.02 17.76
N ARG A 478 30.99 -10.84 16.44
CA ARG A 478 31.53 -11.78 15.44
C ARG A 478 33.04 -11.93 15.60
N ALA A 479 33.76 -10.81 15.75
CA ALA A 479 35.21 -10.81 15.94
C ALA A 479 35.62 -11.47 17.25
N LEU A 480 34.89 -11.15 18.33
CA LEU A 480 35.13 -11.71 19.65
C LEU A 480 34.94 -13.24 19.68
N LEU A 481 33.82 -13.73 19.15
CA LEU A 481 33.51 -15.17 19.13
C LEU A 481 34.50 -15.95 18.25
N ASN A 482 34.89 -15.41 17.10
CA ASN A 482 35.90 -16.07 16.26
C ASN A 482 37.28 -16.15 16.92
N ALA A 483 37.65 -15.18 17.76
CA ALA A 483 38.92 -15.21 18.51
C ALA A 483 38.87 -16.17 19.71
N ILE A 484 37.72 -16.30 20.38
CA ILE A 484 37.55 -17.16 21.56
C ILE A 484 37.31 -18.63 21.17
N TYR A 485 36.59 -18.86 20.06
CA TYR A 485 36.22 -20.17 19.53
C TYR A 485 36.89 -20.41 18.17
N ASP A 486 38.23 -20.50 18.18
CA ASP A 486 39.09 -20.76 17.01
C ASP A 486 39.50 -22.24 16.87
N ASP A 487 39.04 -23.11 17.76
CA ASP A 487 39.37 -24.54 17.68
C ASP A 487 38.55 -25.28 16.62
N SER A 488 39.00 -26.50 16.29
CA SER A 488 38.39 -27.33 15.25
C SER A 488 36.96 -27.80 15.55
N ASN A 489 36.47 -27.64 16.79
CA ASN A 489 35.13 -28.05 17.17
C ASN A 489 34.10 -26.98 16.80
N HIS A 490 34.55 -25.78 16.45
CA HIS A 490 33.68 -24.65 16.15
C HIS A 490 33.83 -24.14 14.71
N GLU A 491 32.70 -23.90 14.04
CA GLU A 491 32.66 -23.32 12.70
C GLU A 491 32.70 -21.79 12.79
N GLN A 492 33.78 -21.19 12.28
CA GLN A 492 33.98 -19.74 12.28
C GLN A 492 33.05 -18.99 11.31
N LEU A 493 32.66 -17.78 11.70
CA LEU A 493 32.00 -16.82 10.80
C LEU A 493 33.01 -16.27 9.78
N ARG A 494 32.58 -16.03 8.53
CA ARG A 494 33.42 -15.29 7.56
C ARG A 494 33.73 -13.89 8.11
N ASN A 495 35.01 -13.57 8.21
CA ASN A 495 35.50 -12.33 8.83
C ASN A 495 35.56 -11.18 7.82
N GLU A 496 34.90 -10.07 8.15
CA GLU A 496 34.92 -8.82 7.36
C GLU A 496 35.98 -7.81 7.85
N LEU A 497 36.61 -8.07 9.00
CA LEU A 497 37.63 -7.19 9.59
C LEU A 497 39.00 -7.34 8.93
N SER A 498 39.81 -6.28 8.97
CA SER A 498 41.19 -6.29 8.50
C SER A 498 42.06 -7.25 9.33
N GLN A 499 43.15 -7.74 8.74
CA GLN A 499 44.09 -8.65 9.42
C GLN A 499 44.70 -8.00 10.67
N LEU A 500 44.93 -6.68 10.64
CA LEU A 500 45.47 -5.89 11.74
C LEU A 500 44.52 -5.87 12.95
N GLU A 501 43.23 -5.64 12.73
CA GLU A 501 42.23 -5.60 13.80
C GLU A 501 42.06 -6.97 14.47
N ARG A 502 42.14 -8.05 13.70
CA ARG A 502 42.10 -9.42 14.24
C ARG A 502 43.29 -9.70 15.14
N GLN A 503 44.49 -9.33 14.71
CA GLN A 503 45.71 -9.47 15.51
C GLN A 503 45.62 -8.63 16.79
N LEU A 504 45.12 -7.40 16.70
CA LEU A 504 44.96 -6.52 17.86
C LEU A 504 43.99 -7.09 18.90
N ILE A 505 42.88 -7.69 18.47
CA ILE A 505 41.92 -8.35 19.36
C ILE A 505 42.55 -9.60 19.98
N ALA A 506 43.20 -10.45 19.19
CA ALA A 506 43.89 -11.64 19.67
C ALA A 506 44.97 -11.30 20.72
N ASP A 507 45.85 -10.33 20.43
CA ASP A 507 46.90 -9.86 21.35
C ASP A 507 46.33 -9.36 22.68
N ARG A 508 45.17 -8.66 22.66
CA ARG A 508 44.53 -8.16 23.88
C ARG A 508 43.93 -9.28 24.72
N LEU A 509 43.35 -10.29 24.07
CA LEU A 509 42.82 -11.48 24.74
C LEU A 509 43.95 -12.32 25.35
N GLU A 510 45.05 -12.53 24.63
CA GLU A 510 46.24 -13.25 25.13
C GLU A 510 46.87 -12.55 26.34
N LYS A 511 46.97 -11.22 26.32
CA LYS A 511 47.49 -10.44 27.46
C LYS A 511 46.65 -10.59 28.75
N ASN A 512 45.38 -10.98 28.64
CA ASN A 512 44.46 -11.15 29.77
C ASN A 512 43.94 -12.59 29.88
N THR A 513 44.78 -13.58 29.55
CA THR A 513 44.38 -14.99 29.42
C THR A 513 43.61 -15.55 30.63
N ALA A 514 43.98 -15.20 31.87
CA ALA A 514 43.32 -15.71 33.07
C ALA A 514 41.84 -15.26 33.18
N ASP A 515 41.55 -13.99 32.91
CA ASP A 515 40.19 -13.45 32.94
C ASP A 515 39.37 -13.93 31.73
N VAL A 516 40.02 -14.05 30.56
CA VAL A 516 39.37 -14.61 29.37
C VAL A 516 38.95 -16.06 29.60
N LEU A 517 39.81 -16.90 30.19
CA LEU A 517 39.47 -18.29 30.52
C LEU A 517 38.32 -18.38 31.54
N ARG A 518 38.30 -17.48 32.54
CA ARG A 518 37.22 -17.40 33.52
C ARG A 518 35.87 -17.13 32.85
N TRP A 519 35.79 -16.12 31.99
CA TRP A 519 34.55 -15.77 31.29
C TRP A 519 34.19 -16.76 30.19
N LYS A 520 35.19 -17.32 29.49
CA LYS A 520 34.99 -18.41 28.53
C LYS A 520 34.34 -19.63 29.19
N LYS A 521 34.75 -20.00 30.40
CA LYS A 521 34.10 -21.10 31.15
C LYS A 521 32.61 -20.85 31.40
N VAL A 522 32.21 -19.59 31.61
CA VAL A 522 30.79 -19.20 31.73
C VAL A 522 30.10 -19.34 30.37
N LEU A 523 30.69 -18.84 29.29
CA LEU A 523 30.15 -18.98 27.94
C LEU A 523 30.00 -20.46 27.54
N ASP A 524 31.01 -21.28 27.78
CA ASP A 524 31.03 -22.71 27.44
C ASP A 524 29.88 -23.48 28.12
N SER A 525 29.47 -23.07 29.33
CA SER A 525 28.32 -23.71 30.00
C SER A 525 26.98 -23.58 29.23
N TYR A 526 26.89 -22.63 28.30
CA TYR A 526 25.69 -22.37 27.50
C TYR A 526 25.89 -22.56 26.00
N LEU A 527 27.09 -22.24 25.49
CA LEU A 527 27.38 -22.13 24.06
C LEU A 527 28.08 -23.35 23.47
N ASP A 528 28.59 -24.28 24.28
CA ASP A 528 29.41 -25.41 23.80
C ASP A 528 28.64 -26.37 22.89
N ASN A 529 27.33 -26.53 23.15
CA ASN A 529 26.43 -27.32 22.29
C ASN A 529 26.18 -26.68 20.92
N LEU A 530 26.55 -25.41 20.72
CA LEU A 530 26.40 -24.70 19.45
C LEU A 530 27.73 -24.77 18.69
N SER A 531 27.81 -25.68 17.72
CA SER A 531 29.01 -25.85 16.90
C SER A 531 29.34 -24.60 16.07
N LYS A 532 28.35 -23.84 15.60
CA LYS A 532 28.56 -22.66 14.75
C LYS A 532 28.64 -21.36 15.55
N ASN A 533 29.65 -20.53 15.29
CA ASN A 533 29.77 -19.22 15.93
C ASN A 533 28.63 -18.26 15.56
N TYR A 534 28.00 -18.44 14.38
CA TYR A 534 26.80 -17.68 14.01
C TYR A 534 25.64 -17.91 14.99
N ASP A 535 25.38 -19.16 15.36
CA ASP A 535 24.26 -19.48 16.24
C ASP A 535 24.52 -19.01 17.67
N LYS A 536 25.79 -19.03 18.12
CA LYS A 536 26.21 -18.40 19.37
C LYS A 536 25.90 -16.90 19.38
N MET A 537 26.25 -16.20 18.30
CA MET A 537 25.98 -14.77 18.11
C MET A 537 24.47 -14.49 18.12
N LEU A 538 23.71 -15.23 17.32
CA LEU A 538 22.25 -15.10 17.22
C LEU A 538 21.58 -15.35 18.57
N LEU A 539 21.97 -16.40 19.29
CA LEU A 539 21.45 -16.69 20.63
C LEU A 539 21.66 -15.50 21.58
N ILE A 540 22.87 -14.92 21.60
CA ILE A 540 23.20 -13.79 22.47
C ILE A 540 22.29 -12.58 22.14
N ASP A 541 22.15 -12.20 20.87
CA ASP A 541 21.27 -11.08 20.51
C ASP A 541 19.79 -11.39 20.76
N LEU A 542 19.33 -12.65 20.56
CA LEU A 542 17.98 -13.07 20.92
C LEU A 542 17.71 -12.92 22.42
N THR A 543 18.70 -13.19 23.28
CA THR A 543 18.55 -12.94 24.72
C THR A 543 18.38 -11.46 25.06
N ARG A 544 19.00 -10.56 24.29
CA ARG A 544 18.92 -9.12 24.51
C ARG A 544 17.54 -8.56 24.19
N LEU A 545 16.79 -9.21 23.29
CA LEU A 545 15.38 -8.85 23.02
C LEU A 545 14.49 -9.01 24.26
N LEU A 546 14.83 -9.94 25.15
CA LEU A 546 14.07 -10.22 26.37
C LEU A 546 14.42 -9.21 27.48
N VAL A 547 15.71 -9.03 27.77
CA VAL A 547 16.19 -8.08 28.79
C VAL A 547 17.64 -7.66 28.50
N CYS A 548 18.02 -6.46 28.94
CA CYS A 548 19.42 -6.01 29.00
C CYS A 548 19.98 -6.19 30.42
N ALA A 549 21.06 -6.94 30.57
CA ALA A 549 21.70 -7.18 31.87
C ALA A 549 22.15 -5.91 32.60
N GLU A 550 22.47 -4.83 31.87
CA GLU A 550 22.86 -3.52 32.43
C GLU A 550 21.71 -2.81 33.16
N SER A 551 20.47 -3.15 32.81
CA SER A 551 19.27 -2.49 33.34
C SER A 551 18.70 -3.19 34.58
N VAL A 552 19.24 -4.36 34.95
CA VAL A 552 18.73 -5.19 36.06
C VAL A 552 19.57 -4.95 37.31
N SER A 553 18.95 -4.46 38.38
CA SER A 553 19.60 -4.30 39.68
C SER A 553 19.85 -5.66 40.34
N PRO A 554 20.90 -5.82 41.19
CA PRO A 554 21.18 -7.10 41.85
C PRO A 554 20.02 -7.63 42.69
N ASN A 555 19.31 -6.75 43.40
CA ASN A 555 18.15 -7.11 44.22
C ASN A 555 16.99 -7.59 43.37
N LEU A 556 16.78 -6.97 42.21
CA LEU A 556 15.76 -7.40 41.26
C LEU A 556 16.12 -8.77 40.67
N GLU A 557 17.38 -8.98 40.26
CA GLU A 557 17.87 -10.23 39.66
C GLU A 557 17.52 -11.45 40.53
N GLU A 558 17.67 -11.36 41.85
CA GLU A 558 17.32 -12.45 42.77
C GLU A 558 15.82 -12.80 42.71
N CYS A 559 14.95 -11.78 42.65
CA CYS A 559 13.50 -11.94 42.69
C CYS A 559 12.91 -12.46 41.37
N ILE A 560 13.49 -12.09 40.22
CA ILE A 560 12.99 -12.48 38.89
C ILE A 560 13.73 -13.66 38.27
N SER A 561 14.65 -14.25 39.02
CA SER A 561 15.55 -15.31 38.56
C SER A 561 14.83 -16.51 37.95
N GLU A 562 13.70 -16.92 38.52
CA GLU A 562 12.90 -18.09 38.12
C GLU A 562 11.90 -17.83 36.98
N TYR A 563 11.75 -16.58 36.52
CA TYR A 563 10.82 -16.28 35.42
C TYR A 563 11.28 -16.89 34.11
N THR A 564 10.33 -17.46 33.36
CA THR A 564 10.57 -18.01 32.03
C THR A 564 10.56 -16.92 30.96
N PHE A 565 11.15 -17.21 29.80
CA PHE A 565 11.16 -16.27 28.67
C PHE A 565 9.78 -15.98 28.10
N SER A 566 8.90 -16.97 28.15
CA SER A 566 7.51 -16.80 27.68
C SER A 566 6.75 -15.86 28.61
N GLU A 567 6.93 -15.99 29.93
CA GLU A 567 6.34 -15.06 30.91
C GLU A 567 6.88 -13.64 30.73
N LEU A 568 8.20 -13.47 30.57
CA LEU A 568 8.78 -12.13 30.37
C LEU A 568 8.26 -11.46 29.09
N ARG A 569 8.13 -12.22 28.00
CA ARG A 569 7.54 -11.72 26.75
C ARG A 569 6.05 -11.41 26.90
N GLU A 570 5.30 -12.26 27.62
CA GLU A 570 3.88 -12.04 27.93
C GLU A 570 3.69 -10.79 28.80
N HIS A 571 4.59 -10.53 29.75
CA HIS A 571 4.59 -9.33 30.59
C HIS A 571 4.92 -8.07 29.77
N ALA A 572 5.93 -8.11 28.90
CA ALA A 572 6.27 -6.99 28.02
C ALA A 572 5.13 -6.66 27.03
N ALA A 573 4.48 -7.68 26.47
CA ALA A 573 3.27 -7.50 25.65
C ALA A 573 2.11 -6.89 26.47
N GLY A 574 1.95 -7.35 27.72
CA GLY A 574 0.98 -6.77 28.67
C GLY A 574 1.22 -5.28 28.92
N VAL A 575 2.48 -4.89 29.15
CA VAL A 575 2.87 -3.47 29.29
C VAL A 575 2.52 -2.70 28.02
N ALA A 576 2.90 -3.18 26.83
CA ALA A 576 2.61 -2.49 25.56
C ALA A 576 1.11 -2.29 25.28
N GLN A 577 0.26 -3.26 25.68
CA GLN A 577 -1.19 -3.15 25.57
C GLN A 577 -1.76 -2.13 26.56
N LEU A 578 -1.30 -2.19 27.82
CA LEU A 578 -1.71 -1.26 28.87
C LEU A 578 -1.24 0.17 28.58
N GLU A 579 -0.04 0.35 28.06
CA GLU A 579 0.51 1.65 27.65
C GLU A 579 -0.49 2.40 26.78
N LEU A 580 -1.08 1.74 25.77
CA LEU A 580 -2.05 2.40 24.89
C LEU A 580 -3.35 2.78 25.60
N LEU A 581 -3.84 1.95 26.52
CA LEU A 581 -5.06 2.21 27.29
C LEU A 581 -4.85 3.33 28.32
N VAL A 582 -3.76 3.24 29.06
CA VAL A 582 -3.32 4.22 30.06
C VAL A 582 -3.03 5.55 29.38
N TYR A 583 -2.28 5.54 28.27
CA TYR A 583 -2.00 6.74 27.48
C TYR A 583 -3.28 7.49 27.14
N ARG A 584 -4.33 6.79 26.69
CA ARG A 584 -5.61 7.44 26.35
C ARG A 584 -6.31 8.02 27.57
N LYS A 585 -6.44 7.25 28.65
CA LYS A 585 -7.14 7.69 29.86
C LYS A 585 -6.40 8.82 30.58
N VAL A 586 -5.09 8.73 30.69
CA VAL A 586 -4.25 9.79 31.24
C VAL A 586 -4.26 11.01 30.33
N ARG A 587 -4.26 10.86 29.00
CA ARG A 587 -4.39 11.99 28.06
C ARG A 587 -5.72 12.70 28.21
N GLU A 588 -6.82 11.95 28.33
CA GLU A 588 -8.15 12.50 28.57
C GLU A 588 -8.17 13.28 29.91
N GLN A 589 -7.60 12.71 30.97
CA GLN A 589 -7.52 13.38 32.26
C GLN A 589 -6.59 14.60 32.25
N PHE A 590 -5.47 14.53 31.53
CA PHE A 590 -4.55 15.65 31.32
C PHE A 590 -5.23 16.80 30.58
N HIS A 591 -5.99 16.48 29.52
CA HIS A 591 -6.76 17.46 28.76
C HIS A 591 -7.76 18.22 29.62
N ILE A 592 -8.53 17.49 30.45
CA ILE A 592 -9.61 18.07 31.27
C ILE A 592 -9.06 18.76 32.53
N GLY A 593 -7.93 18.31 33.06
CA GLY A 593 -7.31 18.81 34.29
C GLY A 593 -6.17 19.80 34.05
N GLU A 594 -4.94 19.29 33.88
CA GLU A 594 -3.73 20.10 33.83
C GLU A 594 -3.68 21.04 32.62
N PHE A 595 -3.98 20.54 31.42
CA PHE A 595 -4.00 21.36 30.22
C PHE A 595 -5.12 22.39 30.25
N ALA A 596 -6.29 22.05 30.83
CA ALA A 596 -7.36 23.02 31.04
C ALA A 596 -6.93 24.18 31.96
N ARG A 597 -6.23 23.90 33.07
CA ARG A 597 -5.67 24.95 33.95
C ARG A 597 -4.59 25.76 33.23
N TRP A 598 -3.70 25.10 32.49
CA TRP A 598 -2.70 25.79 31.67
C TRP A 598 -3.36 26.71 30.63
N ARG A 599 -4.46 26.27 30.02
CA ARG A 599 -5.23 27.09 29.08
C ARG A 599 -5.83 28.32 29.76
N GLU A 600 -6.33 28.20 30.99
CA GLU A 600 -6.85 29.35 31.75
C GLU A 600 -5.76 30.38 32.08
N GLU A 601 -4.56 29.92 32.41
CA GLU A 601 -3.48 30.78 32.88
C GLU A 601 -2.60 31.35 31.75
N TYR A 602 -2.24 30.53 30.75
CA TYR A 602 -1.17 30.84 29.79
C TYR A 602 -1.60 30.91 28.32
N GLN A 603 -2.79 30.42 27.94
CA GLN A 603 -3.22 30.35 26.53
C GLN A 603 -3.13 31.70 25.81
N THR A 604 -3.57 32.78 26.45
CA THR A 604 -3.66 34.10 25.81
C THR A 604 -2.29 34.66 25.46
N GLU A 605 -1.29 34.46 26.32
CA GLU A 605 0.08 34.93 26.11
C GLU A 605 0.80 34.07 25.07
N PHE A 606 0.69 32.73 25.19
CA PHE A 606 1.25 31.77 24.24
C PHE A 606 0.78 32.02 22.80
N LEU A 607 -0.53 32.21 22.60
CA LEU A 607 -1.07 32.45 21.26
C LEU A 607 -0.63 33.80 20.67
N ARG A 608 -0.35 34.82 21.51
CA ARG A 608 0.19 36.11 21.05
C ARG A 608 1.64 35.97 20.59
N GLU A 609 2.45 35.23 21.32
CA GLU A 609 3.85 34.97 20.97
C GLU A 609 3.96 34.21 19.65
N LYS A 610 3.19 33.14 19.47
CA LYS A 610 3.17 32.37 18.21
C LYS A 610 2.73 33.19 17.01
N ARG A 611 1.83 34.17 17.20
CA ARG A 611 1.46 35.11 16.13
C ARG A 611 2.62 36.03 15.75
N ARG A 612 3.37 36.53 16.72
CA ARG A 612 4.56 37.35 16.46
C ARG A 612 5.61 36.56 15.67
N GLU A 613 5.86 35.30 16.04
CA GLU A 613 6.77 34.42 15.31
C GLU A 613 6.34 34.16 13.86
N GLU A 614 5.04 33.95 13.61
CA GLU A 614 4.50 33.75 12.25
C GLU A 614 4.66 35.01 11.37
N GLU A 615 4.43 36.19 11.96
CA GLU A 615 4.60 37.50 11.31
C GLU A 615 6.08 37.78 10.99
N GLU A 616 6.99 37.51 11.93
CA GLU A 616 8.44 37.66 11.74
C GLU A 616 8.97 36.72 10.63
N LEU A 617 8.43 35.50 10.53
CA LEU A 617 8.83 34.52 9.51
C LEU A 617 8.09 34.67 8.17
N SER A 618 7.20 35.66 8.03
CA SER A 618 6.33 35.85 6.85
C SER A 618 5.59 34.56 6.44
N ARG A 619 5.24 33.71 7.42
CA ARG A 619 4.56 32.43 7.19
C ARG A 619 3.04 32.63 7.21
N TYR A 620 2.33 31.74 6.51
CA TYR A 620 0.87 31.73 6.54
C TYR A 620 0.36 31.45 7.96
N GLN A 621 -0.61 32.24 8.41
CA GLN A 621 -1.20 32.13 9.75
C GLN A 621 -1.87 30.76 9.94
N LYS A 622 -1.42 29.98 10.93
CA LYS A 622 -2.04 28.69 11.27
C LYS A 622 -3.24 28.85 12.21
N PRO A 623 -4.15 27.85 12.25
CA PRO A 623 -5.16 27.75 13.29
C PRO A 623 -4.58 27.80 14.71
N TYR A 624 -5.23 28.53 15.62
CA TYR A 624 -4.84 28.53 17.04
C TYR A 624 -4.90 27.13 17.65
N ILE A 625 -5.93 26.36 17.29
CA ILE A 625 -6.07 24.97 17.72
C ILE A 625 -4.89 24.09 17.29
N ASP A 626 -4.26 24.33 16.13
CA ASP A 626 -3.13 23.50 15.70
C ASP A 626 -1.88 23.78 16.57
N HIS A 627 -1.73 25.01 17.08
CA HIS A 627 -0.67 25.34 18.03
C HIS A 627 -0.99 24.81 19.43
N LEU A 628 -2.27 24.86 19.85
CA LEU A 628 -2.70 24.30 21.11
C LEU A 628 -2.62 22.77 21.12
N ASP A 629 -3.06 22.09 20.06
CA ASP A 629 -2.96 20.63 19.92
C ASP A 629 -1.48 20.20 19.99
N LYS A 630 -0.57 20.94 19.33
CA LYS A 630 0.88 20.68 19.40
C LYS A 630 1.49 20.93 20.77
N GLU A 631 1.05 21.98 21.44
CA GLU A 631 1.54 22.33 22.77
C GLU A 631 1.01 21.35 23.82
N GLU A 632 -0.24 20.93 23.71
CA GLU A 632 -0.84 19.84 24.48
C GLU A 632 -0.05 18.55 24.24
N GLU A 633 0.23 18.20 22.99
CA GLU A 633 1.02 17.02 22.65
C GLU A 633 2.43 17.10 23.23
N ARG A 634 3.07 18.27 23.21
CA ARG A 634 4.40 18.48 23.80
C ARG A 634 4.37 18.30 25.32
N GLN A 635 3.50 19.01 26.03
CA GLN A 635 3.39 18.92 27.49
C GLN A 635 2.98 17.51 27.94
N PHE A 636 2.05 16.89 27.22
CA PHE A 636 1.64 15.53 27.49
C PHE A 636 2.77 14.53 27.21
N ALA A 637 3.56 14.72 26.16
CA ALA A 637 4.72 13.87 25.89
C ALA A 637 5.76 13.97 27.01
N ASP A 638 6.02 15.18 27.52
CA ASP A 638 6.93 15.39 28.65
C ASP A 638 6.44 14.64 29.91
N LEU A 639 5.14 14.76 30.24
CA LEU A 639 4.49 14.03 31.34
C LEU A 639 4.53 12.51 31.13
N TRP A 640 4.20 12.06 29.92
CA TRP A 640 4.15 10.64 29.58
C TRP A 640 5.52 10.00 29.71
N GLU A 641 6.56 10.62 29.16
CA GLU A 641 7.93 10.08 29.25
C GLU A 641 8.46 10.08 30.69
N SER A 642 8.12 11.07 31.51
CA SER A 642 8.55 11.10 32.91
C SER A 642 7.81 10.09 33.80
N SER A 643 6.57 9.74 33.47
CA SER A 643 5.65 9.08 34.42
C SER A 643 4.93 7.83 33.91
N LYS A 644 5.16 7.37 32.67
CA LYS A 644 4.47 6.19 32.08
C LYS A 644 4.52 4.94 32.97
N ALA A 645 5.70 4.57 33.47
CA ALA A 645 5.87 3.37 34.28
C ALA A 645 5.12 3.49 35.61
N LEU A 646 5.03 4.70 36.16
CA LEU A 646 4.30 4.99 37.38
C LEU A 646 2.79 4.88 37.18
N PHE A 647 2.25 5.42 36.06
CA PHE A 647 0.83 5.27 35.72
C PHE A 647 0.42 3.81 35.55
N ILE A 648 1.27 3.00 34.89
CA ILE A 648 1.00 1.56 34.72
C ILE A 648 1.07 0.83 36.07
N LEU A 649 2.02 1.18 36.93
CA LEU A 649 2.11 0.61 38.27
C LEU A 649 0.88 0.93 39.13
N GLU A 650 0.42 2.18 39.10
CA GLU A 650 -0.80 2.62 39.78
C GLU A 650 -2.02 1.86 39.27
N LEU A 651 -2.17 1.69 37.94
CA LEU A 651 -3.26 0.89 37.37
C LEU A 651 -3.29 -0.55 37.90
N LEU A 652 -2.12 -1.18 38.01
CA LEU A 652 -2.00 -2.59 38.41
C LEU A 652 -2.21 -2.81 39.91
N GLN A 653 -1.82 -1.85 40.74
CA GLN A 653 -1.76 -2.00 42.19
C GLN A 653 -2.80 -1.17 42.96
N GLY A 654 -3.18 0.00 42.46
CA GLY A 654 -4.15 0.93 43.04
C GLY A 654 -3.69 1.71 44.29
N ASN A 655 -2.56 1.33 44.91
CA ASN A 655 -2.01 1.99 46.10
C ASN A 655 -0.48 2.10 46.02
N LEU A 656 0.02 3.22 45.49
CA LEU A 656 1.45 3.58 45.53
C LEU A 656 1.93 3.95 46.96
N SER A 657 3.25 3.85 47.20
CA SER A 657 3.86 4.32 48.45
C SER A 657 3.82 5.85 48.54
N HIS A 658 3.88 6.40 49.77
CA HIS A 658 3.78 7.84 50.02
C HIS A 658 4.83 8.68 49.26
N ASP A 659 6.03 8.14 49.05
CA ASP A 659 7.10 8.80 48.29
C ASP A 659 6.78 8.89 46.79
N LEU A 660 6.20 7.83 46.20
CA LEU A 660 5.78 7.77 44.79
C LEU A 660 4.46 8.50 44.52
N GLN A 661 3.61 8.65 45.55
CA GLN A 661 2.37 9.43 45.48
C GLN A 661 2.62 10.93 45.32
N SER A 662 3.75 11.46 45.81
CA SER A 662 4.08 12.89 45.71
C SER A 662 4.16 13.40 44.25
N THR A 663 4.38 12.48 43.30
CA THR A 663 4.51 12.75 41.86
C THR A 663 3.18 12.58 41.11
N MET A 664 2.14 12.02 41.73
CA MET A 664 0.84 11.72 41.12
C MET A 664 -0.27 12.58 41.72
N THR A 665 -1.04 13.25 40.87
CA THR A 665 -2.24 13.97 41.33
C THR A 665 -3.33 12.97 41.71
N GLN A 666 -4.18 13.36 42.67
CA GLN A 666 -5.33 12.57 43.10
C GLN A 666 -6.30 12.24 41.95
N GLU A 667 -6.33 13.11 40.94
CA GLU A 667 -7.16 12.99 39.74
C GLU A 667 -6.71 11.82 38.84
N TYR A 668 -5.40 11.64 38.63
CA TYR A 668 -4.89 10.49 37.87
C TYR A 668 -5.11 9.17 38.61
N SER A 669 -4.86 9.14 39.93
CA SER A 669 -5.08 7.95 40.76
C SER A 669 -6.55 7.49 40.72
N SER A 670 -7.50 8.43 40.82
CA SER A 670 -8.93 8.12 40.70
C SER A 670 -9.29 7.57 39.32
N CYS A 671 -8.78 8.19 38.24
CA CYS A 671 -9.06 7.75 36.87
C CYS A 671 -8.50 6.34 36.60
N LEU A 672 -7.28 6.06 37.07
CA LEU A 672 -6.64 4.75 36.89
C LEU A 672 -7.28 3.68 37.76
N SER A 673 -7.77 4.02 38.96
CA SER A 673 -8.55 3.10 39.81
C SER A 673 -9.83 2.65 39.11
N GLN A 674 -10.58 3.60 38.51
CA GLN A 674 -11.77 3.28 37.71
C GLN A 674 -11.43 2.37 36.52
N LEU A 675 -10.37 2.69 35.78
CA LEU A 675 -9.92 1.85 34.66
C LEU A 675 -9.51 0.45 35.14
N SER A 676 -8.88 0.33 36.31
CA SER A 676 -8.52 -0.96 36.90
C SER A 676 -9.75 -1.81 37.20
N GLU A 677 -10.80 -1.21 37.80
CA GLU A 677 -12.08 -1.88 38.05
C GLU A 677 -12.78 -2.32 36.75
N GLU A 678 -12.78 -1.46 35.73
CA GLU A 678 -13.32 -1.79 34.40
C GLU A 678 -12.61 -3.01 33.78
N LEU A 679 -11.28 -3.06 33.87
CA LEU A 679 -10.45 -4.17 33.38
C LEU A 679 -10.70 -5.46 34.15
N GLU A 680 -10.99 -5.40 35.44
CA GLU A 680 -11.33 -6.56 36.26
C GLU A 680 -12.70 -7.16 35.92
N GLN A 681 -13.68 -6.30 35.62
CA GLN A 681 -15.06 -6.67 35.33
C GLN A 681 -15.25 -7.14 33.87
N ASN A 682 -14.48 -6.58 32.93
CA ASN A 682 -14.65 -6.89 31.51
C ASN A 682 -13.97 -8.21 31.10
N THR A 683 -14.76 -9.25 30.85
CA THR A 683 -14.27 -10.57 30.42
C THR A 683 -13.64 -10.57 29.02
N GLN A 684 -13.94 -9.58 28.17
CA GLN A 684 -13.31 -9.42 26.85
C GLN A 684 -11.94 -8.71 26.92
N ILE A 685 -11.72 -7.81 27.88
CA ILE A 685 -10.45 -7.07 28.06
C ILE A 685 -9.52 -7.75 29.08
N LYS A 686 -9.95 -8.87 29.69
CA LYS A 686 -9.02 -9.81 30.36
C LYS A 686 -8.08 -10.44 29.33
N SER A 687 -7.12 -9.67 28.85
CA SER A 687 -5.97 -10.23 28.18
C SER A 687 -5.28 -11.12 29.21
N ARG A 688 -4.98 -12.34 28.80
CA ARG A 688 -4.18 -13.29 29.59
C ARG A 688 -2.94 -12.59 30.19
N SER A 689 -2.33 -11.73 29.38
CA SER A 689 -1.19 -10.86 29.70
C SER A 689 -1.43 -9.89 30.87
N PHE A 690 -2.61 -9.24 30.98
CA PHE A 690 -2.91 -8.36 32.12
C PHE A 690 -2.89 -9.13 33.45
N SER A 691 -3.56 -10.28 33.49
CA SER A 691 -3.63 -11.09 34.70
C SER A 691 -2.26 -11.67 35.10
N SER A 692 -1.44 -12.04 34.11
CA SER A 692 -0.07 -12.53 34.34
C SER A 692 0.83 -11.42 34.88
N LEU A 693 0.84 -10.27 34.20
CA LEU A 693 1.64 -9.10 34.59
C LEU A 693 1.28 -8.63 36.01
N ARG A 694 -0.02 -8.53 36.32
CA ARG A 694 -0.47 -8.10 37.65
C ARG A 694 -0.03 -9.06 38.75
N LYS A 695 -0.12 -10.37 38.52
CA LYS A 695 0.39 -11.39 39.46
C LYS A 695 1.91 -11.26 39.66
N ALA A 696 2.66 -11.02 38.58
CA ALA A 696 4.10 -10.82 38.66
C ALA A 696 4.44 -9.59 39.52
N ILE A 697 3.77 -8.46 39.30
CA ILE A 697 3.96 -7.24 40.10
C ILE A 697 3.66 -7.48 41.58
N PHE A 698 2.55 -8.14 41.93
CA PHE A 698 2.24 -8.42 43.34
C PHE A 698 3.19 -9.41 44.00
N SER A 699 3.85 -10.28 43.24
CA SER A 699 4.85 -11.21 43.77
C SER A 699 6.17 -10.52 44.16
N LEU A 700 6.42 -9.31 43.66
CA LEU A 700 7.65 -8.56 43.90
C LEU A 700 7.54 -7.61 45.12
N PRO A 701 8.65 -7.36 45.84
CA PRO A 701 8.74 -6.29 46.83
C PRO A 701 8.36 -4.92 46.27
N MET A 702 7.73 -4.07 47.08
CA MET A 702 7.14 -2.80 46.65
C MET A 702 8.16 -1.86 45.96
N ASP A 703 9.37 -1.81 46.49
CA ASP A 703 10.50 -1.01 46.03
C ASP A 703 11.06 -1.46 44.66
N LEU A 704 10.84 -2.72 44.27
CA LEU A 704 11.39 -3.30 43.02
C LEU A 704 10.37 -3.38 41.87
N ARG A 705 9.09 -3.05 42.11
CA ARG A 705 8.03 -3.16 41.09
C ARG A 705 8.23 -2.19 39.93
N LEU A 706 8.66 -0.96 40.21
CA LEU A 706 8.92 0.05 39.18
C LEU A 706 10.15 -0.34 38.35
N ASP A 707 11.22 -0.79 39.00
CA ASP A 707 12.41 -1.33 38.34
C ASP A 707 12.04 -2.49 37.40
N TYR A 708 11.14 -3.38 37.84
CA TYR A 708 10.68 -4.49 37.01
C TYR A 708 9.93 -4.02 35.75
N LEU A 709 9.05 -3.02 35.86
CA LEU A 709 8.37 -2.47 34.68
C LEU A 709 9.37 -1.83 33.70
N ASN A 710 10.40 -1.16 34.21
CA ASN A 710 11.41 -0.47 33.40
C ASN A 710 12.33 -1.43 32.62
N ILE A 711 12.48 -2.69 33.06
CA ILE A 711 13.27 -3.68 32.31
C ILE A 711 12.48 -4.37 31.19
N LEU A 712 11.13 -4.28 31.18
CA LEU A 712 10.29 -4.89 30.17
C LEU A 712 10.38 -4.10 28.85
N ARG A 713 10.51 -4.83 27.74
CA ARG A 713 10.89 -4.23 26.45
C ARG A 713 9.80 -4.43 25.39
N PRO A 714 8.86 -3.48 25.22
CA PRO A 714 7.94 -3.46 24.08
C PRO A 714 8.68 -3.17 22.77
N PHE A 715 8.05 -3.40 21.61
CA PHE A 715 8.71 -3.23 20.30
C PHE A 715 9.36 -1.85 20.13
N SER A 716 8.66 -0.79 20.53
CA SER A 716 9.10 0.61 20.44
C SER A 716 10.37 0.92 21.23
N SER A 717 10.75 0.07 22.20
CA SER A 717 11.94 0.24 23.04
C SER A 717 13.19 -0.48 22.48
N LEU A 718 13.04 -1.26 21.40
CA LEU A 718 14.10 -2.10 20.83
C LEU A 718 15.00 -1.32 19.85
N ASN A 719 15.46 -0.14 20.26
CA ASN A 719 16.23 0.79 19.41
C ASN A 719 17.75 0.66 19.57
N LYS A 720 18.25 -0.31 20.34
CA LYS A 720 19.70 -0.52 20.49
C LYS A 720 20.25 -1.26 19.25
N PRO A 721 21.49 -0.97 18.83
CA PRO A 721 22.15 -1.74 17.78
C PRO A 721 22.37 -3.18 18.22
N LEU A 722 22.25 -4.12 17.28
CA LEU A 722 22.62 -5.52 17.47
C LEU A 722 24.14 -5.64 17.63
N TRP A 723 24.59 -6.59 18.44
CA TRP A 723 26.01 -6.90 18.54
C TRP A 723 26.50 -7.77 17.36
N GLY A 724 25.58 -8.51 16.75
CA GLY A 724 25.78 -9.27 15.52
C GLY A 724 25.23 -8.58 14.28
N SER A 725 25.42 -9.23 13.13
CA SER A 725 24.86 -8.82 11.83
C SER A 725 24.33 -10.05 11.10
N TYR A 726 23.09 -9.94 10.63
CA TYR A 726 22.29 -11.05 10.10
C TYR A 726 21.78 -10.74 8.70
N LYS A 727 21.90 -11.71 7.80
CA LYS A 727 21.33 -11.56 6.45
C LYS A 727 19.82 -11.77 6.50
N GLY A 728 19.09 -11.04 5.65
CA GLY A 728 17.64 -11.19 5.52
C GLY A 728 16.82 -10.39 6.54
N ILE A 729 17.46 -9.49 7.29
CA ILE A 729 16.83 -8.57 8.24
C ILE A 729 16.95 -7.13 7.72
N LYS A 730 15.99 -6.27 8.06
CA LYS A 730 16.03 -4.83 7.74
C LYS A 730 17.23 -4.14 8.40
N GLU A 731 17.71 -3.06 7.78
CA GLU A 731 18.73 -2.17 8.33
C GLU A 731 18.35 -0.72 8.05
N GLU A 732 18.72 0.17 8.96
CA GLU A 732 18.51 1.62 8.87
C GLU A 732 19.90 2.27 8.84
N GLU A 733 20.22 3.02 7.79
CA GLU A 733 21.53 3.68 7.61
C GLU A 733 22.75 2.74 7.77
N GLY A 734 22.58 1.45 7.40
CA GLY A 734 23.62 0.42 7.50
C GLY A 734 23.75 -0.22 8.89
N VAL A 735 22.84 0.08 9.82
CA VAL A 735 22.81 -0.47 11.18
C VAL A 735 21.59 -1.36 11.37
N GLN A 736 21.79 -2.53 11.97
CA GLN A 736 20.70 -3.42 12.39
C GLN A 736 20.36 -3.20 13.87
N LEU A 737 19.10 -2.89 14.14
CA LEU A 737 18.58 -2.65 15.49
C LEU A 737 17.88 -3.89 16.04
N GLU A 738 17.72 -3.96 17.35
CA GLU A 738 17.00 -5.02 18.05
C GLU A 738 15.55 -5.17 17.53
N LYS A 739 14.88 -4.07 17.18
CA LYS A 739 13.53 -4.09 16.57
C LYS A 739 13.51 -4.79 15.22
N HIS A 740 14.60 -4.72 14.44
CA HIS A 740 14.68 -5.41 13.16
C HIS A 740 14.80 -6.92 13.36
N LEU A 741 15.57 -7.36 14.36
CA LEU A 741 15.63 -8.77 14.74
C LEU A 741 14.27 -9.26 15.27
N ALA A 742 13.62 -8.48 16.15
CA ALA A 742 12.27 -8.77 16.63
C ALA A 742 11.24 -8.87 15.50
N GLY A 743 11.39 -8.07 14.44
CA GLY A 743 10.55 -8.12 13.23
C GLY A 743 10.89 -9.25 12.25
N ALA A 744 11.93 -10.06 12.49
CA ALA A 744 12.42 -11.06 11.53
C ALA A 744 11.45 -12.23 11.29
N PHE A 745 10.39 -12.39 12.11
CA PHE A 745 9.32 -13.35 11.82
C PHE A 745 8.50 -12.96 10.58
N TYR A 746 8.58 -11.70 10.16
CA TYR A 746 7.88 -11.15 9.01
C TYR A 746 8.83 -11.06 7.80
N PRO A 747 8.39 -11.38 6.57
CA PRO A 747 9.26 -11.32 5.40
C PRO A 747 9.82 -9.91 5.15
N LEU A 748 11.10 -9.83 4.75
CA LEU A 748 11.81 -8.57 4.49
C LEU A 748 11.04 -7.61 3.55
N TYR A 749 10.47 -8.16 2.48
CA TYR A 749 9.70 -7.41 1.49
C TYR A 749 8.18 -7.53 1.71
N GLY A 750 7.72 -8.06 2.84
CA GLY A 750 6.31 -8.30 3.13
C GLY A 750 5.64 -9.38 2.27
N PHE A 751 4.37 -9.64 2.55
CA PHE A 751 3.48 -10.52 1.80
C PHE A 751 2.88 -9.87 0.54
N SER A 752 3.00 -8.54 0.43
CA SER A 752 2.63 -7.73 -0.74
C SER A 752 1.13 -7.50 -0.96
N TYR A 753 0.38 -7.20 0.10
CA TYR A 753 -1.06 -6.87 0.02
C TYR A 753 -1.36 -5.73 -0.99
N ALA A 754 -0.61 -4.63 -0.94
CA ALA A 754 -0.79 -3.50 -1.84
C ALA A 754 -0.12 -3.65 -3.22
N ARG A 755 0.74 -4.67 -3.43
CA ARG A 755 1.55 -4.84 -4.65
C ARG A 755 1.12 -6.11 -5.40
N SER A 756 0.22 -5.96 -6.36
CA SER A 756 -0.28 -7.07 -7.18
C SER A 756 0.85 -7.88 -7.84
N TYR A 757 0.85 -9.20 -7.62
CA TYR A 757 1.76 -10.14 -8.26
C TYR A 757 1.56 -10.24 -9.77
N ALA A 758 0.42 -9.79 -10.30
CA ALA A 758 0.08 -9.93 -11.71
C ALA A 758 0.86 -8.96 -12.62
N TYR A 759 1.14 -7.73 -12.13
CA TYR A 759 1.76 -6.66 -12.95
C TYR A 759 2.77 -5.76 -12.23
N ARG A 760 2.78 -5.72 -10.88
CA ARG A 760 3.71 -4.87 -10.09
C ARG A 760 4.92 -5.62 -9.57
N GLN A 761 4.96 -6.95 -9.74
CA GLN A 761 6.07 -7.80 -9.36
C GLN A 761 6.43 -8.72 -10.51
N ALA A 762 7.73 -8.92 -10.71
CA ALA A 762 8.26 -9.89 -11.65
C ALA A 762 8.93 -11.04 -10.90
N ALA A 763 8.93 -12.20 -11.54
CA ALA A 763 9.66 -13.35 -11.06
C ALA A 763 10.35 -14.05 -12.25
N VAL A 764 11.32 -14.91 -11.93
CA VAL A 764 11.97 -15.75 -12.94
C VAL A 764 10.90 -16.65 -13.57
N GLN A 765 10.75 -16.56 -14.89
CA GLN A 765 9.67 -17.24 -15.60
C GLN A 765 10.01 -18.72 -15.87
N GLY A 766 11.28 -19.03 -16.14
CA GLY A 766 11.76 -20.36 -16.48
C GLY A 766 11.25 -20.87 -17.83
N SER A 767 10.91 -22.16 -17.91
CA SER A 767 10.69 -22.91 -19.16
C SER A 767 9.52 -22.44 -20.04
N ILE A 768 8.68 -21.50 -19.62
CA ILE A 768 7.71 -20.84 -20.52
C ILE A 768 8.47 -20.03 -21.58
N PHE A 769 9.58 -19.41 -21.21
CA PHE A 769 10.43 -18.61 -22.11
C PHE A 769 11.01 -19.41 -23.29
N LYS A 770 11.05 -20.75 -23.18
CA LYS A 770 11.45 -21.62 -24.30
C LYS A 770 10.58 -21.43 -25.54
N LEU A 771 9.38 -20.86 -25.40
CA LEU A 771 8.56 -20.43 -26.54
C LEU A 771 9.23 -19.32 -27.36
N VAL A 772 9.86 -18.34 -26.70
CA VAL A 772 10.60 -17.25 -27.36
C VAL A 772 11.85 -17.80 -28.04
N THR A 773 12.61 -18.64 -27.33
CA THR A 773 13.79 -19.31 -27.89
C THR A 773 13.43 -20.20 -29.08
N ALA A 774 12.31 -20.93 -28.99
CA ALA A 774 11.80 -21.76 -30.07
C ALA A 774 11.36 -20.91 -31.27
N TYR A 775 10.60 -19.85 -31.01
CA TYR A 775 10.15 -18.92 -32.06
C TYR A 775 11.32 -18.38 -32.87
N GLU A 776 12.35 -17.85 -32.21
CA GLU A 776 13.51 -17.28 -32.93
C GLU A 776 14.21 -18.33 -33.79
N ALA A 777 14.51 -19.51 -33.21
CA ALA A 777 15.22 -20.56 -33.93
C ALA A 777 14.40 -21.17 -35.09
N LEU A 778 13.10 -21.38 -34.89
CA LEU A 778 12.22 -21.91 -35.93
C LEU A 778 12.00 -20.90 -37.05
N THR A 779 11.95 -19.61 -36.72
CA THR A 779 11.79 -18.54 -37.72
C THR A 779 13.03 -18.42 -38.59
N GLN A 780 14.24 -18.42 -38.01
CA GLN A 780 15.48 -18.46 -38.78
C GLN A 780 15.56 -19.71 -39.67
N LYS A 781 15.14 -20.88 -39.16
CA LYS A 781 15.14 -22.12 -39.96
C LYS A 781 14.11 -22.07 -41.10
N TYR A 782 12.95 -21.47 -40.86
CA TYR A 782 11.94 -21.26 -41.88
C TYR A 782 12.44 -20.35 -42.99
N GLU A 783 13.08 -19.23 -42.64
CA GLU A 783 13.69 -18.30 -43.58
C GLU A 783 14.80 -18.95 -44.41
N GLU A 784 15.65 -19.77 -43.78
CA GLU A 784 16.67 -20.58 -44.45
C GLU A 784 16.04 -21.49 -45.52
N LEU A 785 15.04 -22.30 -45.16
CA LEU A 785 14.37 -23.22 -46.08
C LEU A 785 13.71 -22.49 -47.27
N ILE A 786 13.07 -21.35 -47.02
CA ILE A 786 12.48 -20.52 -48.08
C ILE A 786 13.57 -19.95 -48.99
N SER A 787 14.66 -19.43 -48.41
CA SER A 787 15.76 -18.87 -49.18
C SER A 787 16.42 -19.91 -50.11
N GLU A 788 16.40 -21.18 -49.71
CA GLU A 788 16.91 -22.32 -50.48
C GLU A 788 15.87 -22.97 -51.41
N ASN A 789 14.64 -22.45 -51.47
CA ASN A 789 13.49 -23.05 -52.19
C ASN A 789 13.20 -24.52 -51.78
N LEU A 790 13.43 -24.86 -50.52
CA LEU A 790 13.13 -26.18 -49.97
C LEU A 790 11.70 -26.24 -49.41
N PRO A 791 11.02 -27.40 -49.47
CA PRO A 791 9.70 -27.55 -48.87
C PRO A 791 9.78 -27.46 -47.34
N VAL A 792 8.86 -26.72 -46.73
CA VAL A 792 8.77 -26.54 -45.26
C VAL A 792 8.12 -27.76 -44.62
N THR A 793 8.77 -28.91 -44.72
CA THR A 793 8.26 -30.20 -44.17
C THR A 793 8.86 -30.56 -42.82
N ASP A 794 10.11 -30.14 -42.54
CA ASP A 794 10.76 -30.36 -41.26
C ASP A 794 11.40 -29.05 -40.76
N LEU A 795 10.75 -28.43 -39.77
CA LEU A 795 11.25 -27.23 -39.11
C LEU A 795 12.19 -27.53 -37.96
N ASN A 796 12.51 -28.80 -37.67
CA ASN A 796 13.39 -29.16 -36.57
C ASN A 796 14.84 -28.67 -36.84
N PRO A 797 15.34 -27.67 -36.07
CA PRO A 797 16.65 -27.10 -36.32
C PRO A 797 17.80 -27.96 -35.81
N LEU A 798 17.53 -28.86 -34.85
CA LEU A 798 18.55 -29.61 -34.13
C LEU A 798 17.99 -30.97 -33.67
N THR A 799 18.81 -32.02 -33.76
CA THR A 799 18.57 -33.30 -33.08
C THR A 799 19.81 -33.68 -32.27
N ILE A 800 19.62 -34.07 -31.01
CA ILE A 800 20.69 -34.55 -30.13
C ILE A 800 20.26 -35.82 -29.40
N ILE A 801 21.23 -36.55 -28.85
CA ILE A 801 20.96 -37.57 -27.84
C ILE A 801 21.17 -36.91 -26.46
N ASP A 802 20.10 -36.50 -25.80
CA ASP A 802 20.16 -35.88 -24.47
C ASP A 802 20.31 -36.96 -23.40
N ARG A 803 21.52 -37.00 -22.84
CA ARG A 803 21.95 -37.94 -21.80
C ARG A 803 22.93 -37.23 -20.87
N VAL A 804 22.50 -37.08 -19.62
CA VAL A 804 23.32 -36.51 -18.56
C VAL A 804 24.09 -37.63 -17.85
N GLU A 805 25.39 -37.67 -18.07
CA GLU A 805 26.29 -38.67 -17.48
C GLU A 805 27.57 -38.04 -16.91
N LYS A 806 28.17 -38.73 -15.95
CA LYS A 806 29.46 -38.33 -15.36
C LYS A 806 30.49 -39.39 -15.68
N ILE A 807 31.52 -39.02 -16.43
CA ILE A 807 32.59 -39.95 -16.86
C ILE A 807 33.85 -39.63 -16.06
N GLY A 808 34.43 -40.65 -15.39
CA GLY A 808 35.69 -40.50 -14.62
C GLY A 808 35.55 -40.43 -13.09
N GLY A 809 34.51 -41.03 -12.49
CA GLY A 809 34.40 -41.17 -11.03
C GLY A 809 34.11 -39.86 -10.26
N ARG A 810 34.69 -39.69 -9.06
CA ARG A 810 34.46 -38.49 -8.20
C ARG A 810 34.92 -37.19 -8.85
N ASN A 811 36.05 -37.20 -9.57
CA ASN A 811 36.58 -36.04 -10.30
C ASN A 811 36.18 -36.02 -11.79
N GLY A 812 35.25 -36.88 -12.18
CA GLY A 812 34.80 -37.02 -13.55
C GLY A 812 34.09 -35.78 -14.10
N LYS A 813 34.20 -35.57 -15.42
CA LYS A 813 33.51 -34.48 -16.12
C LYS A 813 32.06 -34.87 -16.40
N TRP A 814 31.16 -33.89 -16.30
CA TRP A 814 29.77 -34.06 -16.71
C TRP A 814 29.64 -33.88 -18.21
N PHE A 815 28.87 -34.76 -18.83
CA PHE A 815 28.40 -34.66 -20.21
C PHE A 815 26.89 -34.53 -20.18
N VAL A 816 26.35 -33.72 -21.08
CA VAL A 816 24.92 -33.38 -21.15
C VAL A 816 24.22 -34.03 -22.33
N GLY A 817 24.97 -34.59 -23.28
CA GLY A 817 24.46 -35.36 -24.39
C GLY A 817 25.54 -35.70 -25.40
N THR A 818 25.12 -36.25 -26.54
CA THR A 818 25.95 -36.46 -27.72
C THR A 818 25.23 -35.90 -28.94
N THR A 819 26.00 -35.35 -29.89
CA THR A 819 25.51 -35.05 -31.24
C THR A 819 25.16 -36.34 -31.98
N MET A 820 24.42 -36.24 -33.09
CA MET A 820 24.07 -37.41 -33.92
C MET A 820 25.32 -38.09 -34.50
N ASP A 821 26.39 -37.34 -34.75
CA ASP A 821 27.69 -37.86 -35.23
C ASP A 821 28.51 -38.56 -34.12
N GLY A 822 27.93 -38.75 -32.92
CA GLY A 822 28.58 -39.44 -31.80
C GLY A 822 29.54 -38.57 -30.97
N LYS A 823 29.72 -37.28 -31.31
CA LYS A 823 30.57 -36.37 -30.53
C LYS A 823 29.90 -36.01 -29.20
N ALA A 824 30.61 -36.25 -28.09
CA ALA A 824 30.14 -35.94 -26.75
C ALA A 824 30.09 -34.44 -26.46
N ILE A 825 29.03 -34.01 -25.76
CA ILE A 825 28.76 -32.63 -25.39
C ILE A 825 29.07 -32.48 -23.89
N PRO A 826 30.25 -31.94 -23.52
CA PRO A 826 30.58 -31.70 -22.12
C PRO A 826 29.65 -30.62 -21.52
N GLN A 827 29.46 -30.64 -20.21
CA GLN A 827 28.68 -29.61 -19.51
C GLN A 827 29.31 -28.21 -19.68
N PHE A 828 30.64 -28.13 -19.63
CA PHE A 828 31.37 -26.93 -19.99
C PHE A 828 31.65 -26.95 -21.49
N TYR A 829 30.89 -26.17 -22.25
CA TYR A 829 30.82 -26.20 -23.71
C TYR A 829 31.05 -24.80 -24.29
N LYS A 830 32.07 -24.69 -25.15
CA LYS A 830 32.49 -23.44 -25.83
C LYS A 830 32.65 -22.23 -24.89
N GLY A 831 33.19 -22.43 -23.68
CA GLY A 831 33.44 -21.36 -22.71
C GLY A 831 32.27 -21.03 -21.77
N GLY A 832 31.12 -21.72 -21.90
CA GLY A 832 29.97 -21.57 -21.00
C GLY A 832 29.55 -22.89 -20.36
N ARG A 833 28.76 -22.82 -19.28
CA ARG A 833 28.22 -24.00 -18.60
C ARG A 833 26.76 -24.24 -18.99
N ILE A 834 26.50 -25.35 -19.65
CA ILE A 834 25.14 -25.75 -20.06
C ILE A 834 24.32 -26.20 -18.82
N PRO A 835 23.10 -25.67 -18.62
CA PRO A 835 22.16 -26.15 -17.62
C PRO A 835 21.74 -27.59 -17.93
N ARG A 836 21.78 -28.47 -16.92
CA ARG A 836 21.42 -29.88 -17.10
C ARG A 836 19.91 -30.03 -17.23
N THR A 837 19.49 -30.96 -18.08
CA THR A 837 18.11 -31.45 -18.11
C THR A 837 17.82 -32.26 -16.84
N LEU A 838 16.60 -32.11 -16.29
CA LEU A 838 16.18 -32.80 -15.06
C LEU A 838 16.10 -34.33 -15.26
N GLU A 839 15.55 -34.76 -16.39
CA GLU A 839 15.49 -36.18 -16.79
C GLU A 839 16.84 -36.60 -17.38
N ARG A 840 17.53 -37.55 -16.74
CA ARG A 840 18.95 -37.88 -17.05
C ARG A 840 19.15 -38.60 -18.39
N ARG A 841 18.12 -39.23 -18.93
CA ARG A 841 18.20 -40.03 -20.18
C ARG A 841 16.94 -39.78 -20.99
N LEU A 842 16.94 -38.71 -21.78
CA LEU A 842 15.86 -38.46 -22.73
C LEU A 842 16.05 -39.24 -24.03
N GLY A 843 17.29 -39.62 -24.37
CA GLY A 843 17.60 -40.31 -25.62
C GLY A 843 17.62 -39.32 -26.79
N GLU A 844 17.31 -39.80 -27.98
CA GLU A 844 17.18 -38.95 -29.17
C GLU A 844 16.04 -37.94 -28.99
N VAL A 845 16.34 -36.66 -29.14
CA VAL A 845 15.43 -35.53 -28.98
C VAL A 845 15.63 -34.52 -30.12
N GLY A 846 14.59 -34.38 -30.95
CA GLY A 846 14.37 -33.20 -31.79
C GLY A 846 13.52 -32.15 -31.07
N PHE A 847 13.15 -31.08 -31.77
CA PHE A 847 12.42 -29.92 -31.21
C PHE A 847 11.18 -30.31 -30.39
N GLU A 848 10.24 -31.04 -30.97
CA GLU A 848 8.97 -31.36 -30.33
C GLU A 848 9.18 -32.11 -29.00
N ARG A 849 9.99 -33.17 -29.04
CA ARG A 849 10.31 -33.98 -27.86
C ARG A 849 11.08 -33.15 -26.83
N ALA A 850 12.02 -32.31 -27.25
CA ALA A 850 12.77 -31.43 -26.37
C ALA A 850 11.86 -30.41 -25.67
N PHE A 851 10.89 -29.84 -26.38
CA PHE A 851 9.92 -28.89 -25.83
C PHE A 851 9.00 -29.58 -24.80
N VAL A 852 8.41 -30.73 -25.16
CA VAL A 852 7.50 -31.54 -24.32
C VAL A 852 8.19 -32.11 -23.07
N LYS A 853 9.46 -32.51 -23.19
CA LYS A 853 10.28 -32.97 -22.07
C LYS A 853 10.98 -31.82 -21.34
N SER A 854 10.84 -30.58 -21.83
CA SER A 854 11.51 -29.40 -21.32
C SER A 854 13.02 -29.60 -21.16
N SER A 855 13.68 -30.18 -22.18
CA SER A 855 15.14 -30.34 -22.20
C SER A 855 15.82 -28.98 -22.03
N ASN A 856 16.78 -28.87 -21.12
CA ASN A 856 17.56 -27.64 -20.95
C ASN A 856 18.76 -27.65 -21.88
N THR A 857 19.39 -28.83 -22.05
CA THR A 857 20.52 -29.04 -22.95
C THR A 857 20.17 -28.63 -24.38
N TYR A 858 19.01 -29.07 -24.89
CA TYR A 858 18.57 -28.76 -26.25
C TYR A 858 18.46 -27.25 -26.49
N PHE A 859 17.74 -26.52 -25.63
CA PHE A 859 17.53 -25.08 -25.79
C PHE A 859 18.79 -24.25 -25.53
N ALA A 860 19.71 -24.74 -24.70
CA ALA A 860 21.02 -24.11 -24.54
C ALA A 860 21.87 -24.23 -25.81
N LEU A 861 21.88 -25.41 -26.44
CA LEU A 861 22.58 -25.63 -27.71
C LEU A 861 21.90 -24.87 -28.85
N LEU A 862 20.57 -24.86 -28.87
CA LEU A 862 19.78 -24.11 -29.85
C LEU A 862 20.18 -22.63 -29.84
N ALA A 863 20.19 -22.00 -28.66
CA ALA A 863 20.58 -20.60 -28.55
C ALA A 863 22.06 -20.32 -28.78
N GLY A 864 22.95 -21.29 -28.47
CA GLY A 864 24.38 -21.08 -28.56
C GLY A 864 25.02 -21.39 -29.91
N ASP A 865 24.41 -22.29 -30.68
CA ASP A 865 24.99 -22.85 -31.90
C ASP A 865 24.08 -22.71 -33.14
N TYR A 866 22.78 -22.45 -32.98
CA TYR A 866 21.81 -22.42 -34.10
C TYR A 866 21.09 -21.09 -34.26
N ILE A 867 20.89 -20.33 -33.17
CA ILE A 867 20.49 -18.93 -33.30
C ILE A 867 21.71 -18.12 -33.75
N SER A 868 21.56 -17.34 -34.82
CA SER A 868 22.66 -16.61 -35.48
C SER A 868 23.47 -15.73 -34.52
N SER A 869 22.80 -14.98 -33.63
CA SER A 869 23.45 -14.16 -32.61
C SER A 869 22.70 -14.18 -31.27
N PRO A 870 23.40 -14.06 -30.11
CA PRO A 870 22.75 -13.82 -28.82
C PRO A 870 21.83 -12.59 -28.81
N SER A 871 22.15 -11.57 -29.63
CA SER A 871 21.36 -10.36 -29.77
C SER A 871 19.99 -10.61 -30.42
N ASP A 872 19.87 -11.63 -31.27
CA ASP A 872 18.59 -12.00 -31.90
C ASP A 872 17.60 -12.56 -30.88
N LEU A 873 18.07 -13.43 -29.98
CA LEU A 873 17.23 -13.94 -28.90
C LEU A 873 16.77 -12.82 -27.96
N LEU A 874 17.64 -11.86 -27.67
CA LEU A 874 17.30 -10.69 -26.87
C LEU A 874 16.31 -9.77 -27.61
N ARG A 875 16.46 -9.61 -28.92
CA ARG A 875 15.53 -8.87 -29.79
C ARG A 875 14.15 -9.53 -29.79
N ALA A 876 14.07 -10.84 -30.00
CA ALA A 876 12.82 -11.61 -29.93
C ALA A 876 12.11 -11.41 -28.58
N ALA A 877 12.84 -11.46 -27.47
CA ALA A 877 12.27 -11.21 -26.14
C ALA A 877 11.65 -9.79 -26.03
N LYS A 878 12.32 -8.76 -26.56
CA LYS A 878 11.80 -7.38 -26.61
C LYS A 878 10.63 -7.22 -27.57
N GLU A 879 10.59 -7.97 -28.67
CA GLU A 879 9.48 -8.01 -29.62
C GLU A 879 8.21 -8.55 -28.94
N PHE A 880 8.33 -9.60 -28.11
CA PHE A 880 7.25 -10.08 -27.23
C PHE A 880 6.95 -9.17 -26.01
N SER A 881 7.52 -7.96 -25.96
CA SER A 881 7.33 -6.96 -24.89
C SER A 881 7.92 -7.29 -23.51
N PHE A 882 8.86 -8.24 -23.42
CA PHE A 882 9.64 -8.41 -22.18
C PHE A 882 10.63 -7.27 -21.97
N GLY A 883 10.87 -6.90 -20.71
CA GLY A 883 11.77 -5.80 -20.35
C GLY A 883 11.21 -4.40 -20.59
N SER A 884 9.92 -4.30 -20.94
CA SER A 884 9.20 -3.04 -21.14
C SER A 884 7.80 -3.11 -20.52
N ARG A 885 7.24 -1.95 -20.15
CA ARG A 885 5.84 -1.84 -19.71
C ARG A 885 4.89 -2.23 -20.83
N THR A 886 3.91 -3.09 -20.54
CA THR A 886 2.90 -3.55 -21.49
C THR A 886 1.91 -2.47 -21.88
N GLY A 887 1.74 -1.43 -21.04
CA GLY A 887 0.82 -0.32 -21.31
C GLY A 887 -0.55 -0.45 -20.65
N ILE A 888 -0.74 -1.45 -19.79
CA ILE A 888 -2.00 -1.60 -19.06
C ILE A 888 -2.36 -0.29 -18.34
N GLN A 889 -3.65 0.03 -18.33
CA GLN A 889 -4.20 1.28 -17.78
C GLN A 889 -4.24 1.26 -16.23
N LEU A 890 -3.09 0.95 -15.60
CA LEU A 890 -2.88 0.85 -14.17
C LEU A 890 -1.53 1.47 -13.77
N PRO A 891 -1.44 2.14 -12.62
CA PRO A 891 -0.20 2.78 -12.18
C PRO A 891 0.79 1.75 -11.60
N GLY A 892 2.08 2.03 -11.72
CA GLY A 892 3.13 1.24 -11.05
C GLY A 892 3.44 -0.11 -11.71
N GLU A 893 3.14 -0.28 -13.00
CA GLU A 893 3.54 -1.46 -13.78
C GLU A 893 5.05 -1.66 -13.77
N TYR A 894 5.47 -2.88 -13.42
CA TYR A 894 6.87 -3.28 -13.40
C TYR A 894 7.31 -3.80 -14.78
N PRO A 895 8.38 -3.27 -15.38
CA PRO A 895 8.79 -3.62 -16.75
C PRO A 895 9.49 -4.98 -16.87
N GLY A 896 9.83 -5.65 -15.76
CA GLY A 896 10.69 -6.83 -15.79
C GLY A 896 12.15 -6.46 -16.06
N VAL A 897 13.02 -7.46 -16.15
CA VAL A 897 14.46 -7.28 -16.40
C VAL A 897 14.91 -8.25 -17.48
N LEU A 898 15.70 -7.76 -18.44
CA LEU A 898 16.41 -8.57 -19.44
C LEU A 898 17.92 -8.51 -19.17
N PRO A 899 18.68 -9.57 -19.49
CA PRO A 899 20.13 -9.60 -19.32
C PRO A 899 20.87 -8.69 -20.32
N HIS A 900 22.03 -8.18 -19.89
CA HIS A 900 22.87 -7.25 -20.68
C HIS A 900 24.21 -7.85 -21.12
N ASP A 901 24.59 -9.01 -20.58
CA ASP A 901 25.93 -9.61 -20.71
C ASP A 901 26.00 -10.81 -21.67
N LEU A 902 24.92 -11.09 -22.43
CA LEU A 902 24.75 -12.33 -23.20
C LEU A 902 25.85 -12.62 -24.24
N GLU A 903 26.44 -11.59 -24.83
CA GLU A 903 27.52 -11.73 -25.83
C GLU A 903 28.84 -12.20 -25.19
N SER A 904 29.16 -11.67 -24.01
CA SER A 904 30.38 -12.01 -23.26
C SER A 904 30.21 -13.22 -22.34
N ASN A 905 28.98 -13.50 -21.88
CA ASN A 905 28.68 -14.52 -20.88
C ASN A 905 27.86 -15.65 -21.50
N ARG A 906 28.57 -16.63 -22.07
CA ARG A 906 27.94 -17.79 -22.70
C ARG A 906 27.12 -18.65 -21.73
N SER A 907 27.50 -18.71 -20.45
CA SER A 907 26.67 -19.38 -19.42
C SER A 907 25.36 -18.63 -19.20
N GLY A 908 25.41 -17.30 -19.19
CA GLY A 908 24.26 -16.41 -19.15
C GLY A 908 23.31 -16.64 -20.34
N LEU A 909 23.85 -16.75 -21.56
CA LEU A 909 23.07 -17.10 -22.76
C LEU A 909 22.35 -18.46 -22.63
N TYR A 910 23.06 -19.50 -22.20
CA TYR A 910 22.45 -20.82 -22.01
C TYR A 910 21.37 -20.84 -20.92
N ALA A 911 21.52 -20.02 -19.87
CA ALA A 911 20.50 -19.87 -18.83
C ALA A 911 19.32 -19.01 -19.30
N PHE A 912 19.58 -17.94 -20.07
CA PHE A 912 18.56 -17.06 -20.63
C PHE A 912 17.66 -17.81 -21.62
N SER A 913 18.21 -18.70 -22.45
CA SER A 913 17.44 -19.49 -23.42
C SER A 913 16.39 -20.42 -22.80
N ILE A 914 16.47 -20.65 -21.48
CA ILE A 914 15.50 -21.41 -20.69
C ILE A 914 14.73 -20.54 -19.68
N GLY A 915 14.80 -19.21 -19.82
CA GLY A 915 14.09 -18.23 -18.98
C GLY A 915 14.68 -18.05 -17.59
N GLN A 916 15.99 -18.26 -17.41
CA GLN A 916 16.74 -18.01 -16.18
C GLN A 916 17.77 -16.89 -16.40
N HIS A 917 18.84 -16.84 -15.58
CA HIS A 917 19.78 -15.71 -15.46
C HIS A 917 19.12 -14.49 -14.79
N SER A 918 19.48 -13.26 -15.14
CA SER A 918 18.83 -12.04 -14.62
C SER A 918 17.46 -11.75 -15.23
N PHE A 919 16.92 -12.66 -16.07
CA PHE A 919 15.60 -12.50 -16.67
C PHE A 919 14.48 -12.63 -15.65
N THR A 920 13.63 -11.60 -15.57
CA THR A 920 12.39 -11.62 -14.79
C THR A 920 11.26 -11.03 -15.61
N ALA A 921 10.07 -11.60 -15.48
CA ALA A 921 8.87 -11.15 -16.18
C ALA A 921 7.66 -11.14 -15.25
N THR A 922 6.69 -10.27 -15.57
CA THR A 922 5.39 -10.29 -14.89
C THR A 922 4.46 -11.35 -15.50
N PRO A 923 3.48 -11.88 -14.75
CA PRO A 923 2.41 -12.71 -15.31
C PRO A 923 1.67 -12.04 -16.47
N LEU A 924 1.46 -10.73 -16.40
CA LEU A 924 0.85 -9.96 -17.49
C LEU A 924 1.70 -9.99 -18.78
N GLN A 925 3.01 -9.77 -18.70
CA GLN A 925 3.91 -9.89 -19.87
C GLN A 925 3.87 -11.29 -20.48
N SER A 926 3.77 -12.32 -19.64
CA SER A 926 3.64 -13.70 -20.10
C SER A 926 2.31 -13.93 -20.85
N ALA A 927 1.22 -13.30 -20.41
CA ALA A 927 -0.07 -13.35 -21.07
C ALA A 927 -0.05 -12.63 -22.43
N VAL A 928 0.62 -11.47 -22.51
CA VAL A 928 0.83 -10.74 -23.78
C VAL A 928 1.62 -11.59 -24.78
N MET A 929 2.70 -12.25 -24.35
CA MET A 929 3.47 -13.16 -25.21
C MET A 929 2.62 -14.33 -25.73
N LEU A 930 1.85 -14.98 -24.87
CA LEU A 930 0.96 -16.09 -25.28
C LEU A 930 -0.17 -15.63 -26.19
N SER A 931 -0.73 -14.45 -25.93
CA SER A 931 -1.74 -13.79 -26.78
C SER A 931 -1.20 -13.56 -28.19
N THR A 932 0.04 -13.07 -28.28
CA THR A 932 0.73 -12.86 -29.57
C THR A 932 0.86 -14.16 -30.37
N ILE A 933 1.21 -15.28 -29.72
CA ILE A 933 1.26 -16.60 -30.38
C ILE A 933 -0.15 -17.07 -30.78
N ALA A 934 -1.13 -16.86 -29.89
CA ALA A 934 -2.51 -17.27 -30.09
C ALA A 934 -3.16 -16.57 -31.30
N ASN A 935 -2.98 -15.26 -31.43
CA ASN A 935 -3.62 -14.43 -32.45
C ASN A 935 -2.83 -14.28 -33.77
N GLY A 936 -1.67 -14.93 -33.88
CA GLY A 936 -0.90 -14.98 -35.13
C GLY A 936 0.18 -13.92 -35.30
N GLY A 937 0.62 -13.26 -34.23
CA GLY A 937 1.76 -12.33 -34.27
C GLY A 937 1.46 -10.93 -33.74
N LYS A 938 0.21 -10.61 -33.44
CA LYS A 938 -0.19 -9.27 -33.01
C LYS A 938 0.07 -9.07 -31.52
N VAL A 939 1.05 -8.25 -31.19
CA VAL A 939 1.30 -7.82 -29.80
C VAL A 939 0.31 -6.71 -29.46
N LEU A 940 -0.75 -7.10 -28.78
CA LEU A 940 -1.80 -6.19 -28.33
C LEU A 940 -1.41 -5.50 -27.03
N GLU A 941 -1.72 -4.21 -26.93
CA GLU A 941 -1.73 -3.52 -25.65
C GLU A 941 -2.84 -4.10 -24.76
N PRO A 942 -2.53 -4.63 -23.57
CA PRO A 942 -3.53 -5.18 -22.68
C PRO A 942 -4.44 -4.06 -22.15
N LYS A 943 -5.74 -4.31 -22.20
CA LYS A 943 -6.78 -3.34 -21.90
C LYS A 943 -7.61 -3.80 -20.71
N ILE A 944 -7.73 -2.96 -19.69
CA ILE A 944 -8.54 -3.24 -18.49
C ILE A 944 -9.84 -2.41 -18.44
N VAL A 945 -9.92 -1.32 -19.22
CA VAL A 945 -11.12 -0.48 -19.38
C VAL A 945 -11.67 -0.58 -20.78
N ARG A 946 -12.94 -1.00 -20.93
CA ARG A 946 -13.65 -1.12 -22.21
C ARG A 946 -13.99 0.22 -22.82
N CYS A 947 -14.62 1.06 -22.02
CA CYS A 947 -15.07 2.38 -22.40
C CYS A 947 -15.28 3.26 -21.16
N THR A 948 -15.36 4.56 -21.40
CA THR A 948 -15.92 5.52 -20.46
C THR A 948 -17.21 6.10 -21.02
N VAL A 949 -18.18 6.34 -20.13
CA VAL A 949 -19.53 6.82 -20.48
C VAL A 949 -19.86 8.00 -19.60
N GLY A 950 -20.08 9.18 -20.18
CA GLY A 950 -20.44 10.37 -19.40
C GLY A 950 -20.79 11.56 -20.27
N ALA A 951 -21.28 12.61 -19.62
CA ALA A 951 -21.41 13.91 -20.25
C ALA A 951 -20.04 14.59 -20.22
N LYS A 952 -19.53 14.98 -21.38
CA LYS A 952 -18.41 15.92 -21.43
C LYS A 952 -18.98 17.33 -21.22
N PRO A 953 -18.27 18.22 -20.51
CA PRO A 953 -18.66 19.63 -20.51
C PRO A 953 -18.76 20.08 -21.96
N SER A 954 -19.80 20.83 -22.31
CA SER A 954 -19.89 21.39 -23.65
C SER A 954 -18.71 22.32 -23.85
N GLN A 955 -17.66 21.85 -24.54
CA GLN A 955 -16.90 22.73 -25.42
C GLN A 955 -17.96 23.44 -26.28
N ARG A 956 -17.85 24.76 -26.50
CA ARG A 956 -18.79 25.66 -27.21
C ARG A 956 -19.62 26.60 -26.33
N ALA A 957 -18.99 27.61 -25.72
CA ALA A 957 -19.54 28.98 -25.77
C ALA A 957 -19.02 29.71 -27.03
N ASP A 958 -17.76 29.48 -27.42
CA ASP A 958 -17.17 30.13 -28.60
C ASP A 958 -17.63 29.55 -29.92
N GLU A 959 -17.73 28.23 -30.05
CA GLU A 959 -18.21 27.67 -31.31
C GLU A 959 -19.77 27.66 -31.41
N LEU A 960 -20.50 28.26 -30.46
CA LEU A 960 -21.93 28.61 -30.62
C LEU A 960 -22.10 29.83 -31.56
N LEU A 961 -21.01 30.58 -31.81
CA LEU A 961 -21.01 31.71 -32.73
C LEU A 961 -20.75 31.32 -34.20
N ASP A 962 -20.45 30.04 -34.48
CA ASP A 962 -20.13 29.57 -35.84
C ASP A 962 -20.97 28.36 -36.28
N ARG A 963 -22.28 28.54 -36.37
CA ARG A 963 -23.20 27.61 -37.06
C ARG A 963 -24.25 28.36 -37.88
N SER A 964 -23.82 28.95 -38.99
CA SER A 964 -24.69 29.36 -40.09
C SER A 964 -24.92 28.20 -41.05
N ASN A 965 -25.87 27.32 -40.72
CA ASN A 965 -26.48 26.42 -41.70
C ASN A 965 -27.82 25.91 -41.16
N TYR A 966 -28.89 26.66 -41.43
CA TYR A 966 -30.26 26.19 -41.27
C TYR A 966 -30.89 25.97 -42.65
N ALA A 967 -31.88 25.08 -42.74
CA ALA A 967 -32.58 24.80 -44.00
C ALA A 967 -33.14 26.10 -44.59
N TYR A 968 -32.92 26.33 -45.89
CA TYR A 968 -33.30 27.53 -46.64
C TYR A 968 -32.46 28.80 -46.41
N GLU A 969 -31.29 28.74 -45.76
CA GLU A 969 -30.40 29.91 -45.59
C GLU A 969 -30.11 30.63 -46.91
N SER A 970 -29.78 29.89 -47.96
CA SER A 970 -29.52 30.46 -49.30
C SER A 970 -30.76 31.15 -49.89
N SER A 971 -31.95 30.61 -49.63
CA SER A 971 -33.21 31.19 -50.11
C SER A 971 -33.60 32.44 -49.32
N LEU A 972 -33.35 32.47 -48.01
CA LEU A 972 -33.64 33.60 -47.12
C LEU A 972 -32.63 34.75 -47.27
N LYS A 973 -31.34 34.44 -47.48
CA LYS A 973 -30.33 35.43 -47.90
C LYS A 973 -30.68 36.06 -49.25
N ASN A 974 -31.14 35.27 -50.21
CA ASN A 974 -31.58 35.78 -51.51
C ASN A 974 -32.85 36.64 -51.42
N LEU A 975 -33.65 36.48 -50.36
CA LEU A 975 -34.81 37.33 -50.03
C LEU A 975 -34.44 38.52 -49.11
N GLY A 976 -33.17 38.69 -48.75
CA GLY A 976 -32.69 39.79 -47.90
C GLY A 976 -33.06 39.67 -46.42
N ILE A 977 -33.49 38.50 -45.96
CA ILE A 977 -33.90 38.26 -44.56
C ILE A 977 -32.74 37.61 -43.81
N ASN A 978 -32.16 38.34 -42.87
CA ASN A 978 -31.11 37.86 -41.96
C ASN A 978 -31.70 37.79 -40.54
N LEU A 979 -31.92 36.59 -40.00
CA LEU A 979 -32.52 36.37 -38.68
C LEU A 979 -31.48 35.77 -37.72
N PRO A 980 -30.90 36.54 -36.79
CA PRO A 980 -29.94 36.04 -35.81
C PRO A 980 -30.56 35.87 -34.41
N MET A 981 -31.82 35.43 -34.29
CA MET A 981 -32.44 35.25 -32.97
C MET A 981 -33.59 34.25 -33.00
N PHE A 982 -33.32 32.95 -33.17
CA PHE A 982 -34.18 31.89 -32.63
C PHE A 982 -33.35 30.60 -32.57
N THR A 983 -32.78 30.31 -31.40
CA THR A 983 -32.46 28.93 -31.03
C THR A 983 -33.43 28.53 -29.94
N GLU A 984 -34.44 27.77 -30.36
CA GLU A 984 -35.12 26.81 -29.50
C GLU A 984 -34.03 26.03 -28.75
N ALA A 985 -34.14 25.99 -27.42
CA ALA A 985 -33.22 25.23 -26.58
C ALA A 985 -33.30 23.77 -27.00
N ASP A 986 -32.32 23.33 -27.81
CA ASP A 986 -32.24 21.95 -28.27
C ASP A 986 -31.96 21.08 -27.04
N GLU A 987 -33.00 20.46 -26.47
CA GLU A 987 -32.94 19.43 -25.43
C GLU A 987 -32.07 18.21 -25.82
N ARG A 988 -31.40 18.25 -26.98
CA ARG A 988 -30.45 17.27 -27.51
C ARG A 988 -29.00 17.50 -27.11
N LEU A 989 -28.67 18.52 -26.30
CA LEU A 989 -27.28 18.85 -25.92
C LEU A 989 -26.66 18.00 -24.80
N ASN A 990 -27.36 16.97 -24.29
CA ASN A 990 -26.77 15.93 -23.43
C ASN A 990 -26.61 14.60 -24.19
N LYS A 991 -25.92 14.60 -25.34
CA LYS A 991 -25.43 13.32 -25.89
C LYS A 991 -24.34 12.80 -24.96
N GLN A 992 -24.68 11.82 -24.11
CA GLN A 992 -23.67 11.05 -23.37
C GLN A 992 -22.66 10.49 -24.38
N GLY A 993 -21.42 10.95 -24.31
CA GLY A 993 -20.35 10.46 -25.15
C GLY A 993 -19.88 9.11 -24.62
N MET A 994 -19.84 8.10 -25.48
CA MET A 994 -19.15 6.84 -25.19
C MET A 994 -17.76 6.93 -25.83
N SER A 995 -16.71 6.93 -25.01
CA SER A 995 -15.33 6.83 -25.49
C SER A 995 -14.89 5.38 -25.34
N GLY A 996 -14.95 4.62 -26.44
CA GLY A 996 -14.37 3.28 -26.48
C GLY A 996 -12.84 3.34 -26.50
N PHE A 997 -12.19 2.34 -25.90
CA PHE A 997 -10.77 2.09 -26.14
C PHE A 997 -10.66 0.97 -27.18
N GLU A 998 -10.17 1.28 -28.38
CA GLU A 998 -9.97 0.27 -29.41
C GLU A 998 -8.76 -0.62 -29.09
N ALA A 999 -8.73 -1.83 -29.63
CA ALA A 999 -7.58 -2.72 -29.49
C ALA A 999 -6.39 -2.12 -30.25
N GLN A 1000 -5.33 -1.77 -29.52
CA GLN A 1000 -4.12 -1.19 -30.11
C GLN A 1000 -3.07 -2.28 -30.34
N VAL A 1001 -2.66 -2.45 -31.59
CA VAL A 1001 -1.54 -3.31 -31.96
C VAL A 1001 -0.26 -2.49 -31.79
N ARG A 1002 0.56 -2.84 -30.80
CA ARG A 1002 1.85 -2.17 -30.57
C ARG A 1002 2.89 -2.60 -31.58
N LYS A 1003 2.91 -3.89 -31.90
CA LYS A 1003 3.85 -4.53 -32.82
C LYS A 1003 3.15 -5.68 -33.53
N ASP A 1004 3.52 -5.92 -34.78
CA ASP A 1004 3.10 -7.08 -35.55
C ASP A 1004 4.34 -7.93 -35.82
N LEU A 1005 4.43 -9.09 -35.17
CA LEU A 1005 5.50 -10.05 -35.36
C LEU A 1005 5.13 -10.94 -36.54
N SER A 1006 6.05 -11.08 -37.48
CA SER A 1006 5.91 -12.07 -38.56
C SER A 1006 6.09 -13.47 -37.98
N ILE A 1007 4.99 -14.13 -37.62
CA ILE A 1007 5.00 -15.54 -37.21
C ILE A 1007 4.43 -16.39 -38.36
N PRO A 1008 5.28 -17.07 -39.15
CA PRO A 1008 4.80 -17.96 -40.21
C PRO A 1008 3.83 -19.02 -39.69
N THR A 1009 2.85 -19.39 -40.51
CA THR A 1009 1.80 -20.35 -40.11
C THR A 1009 2.40 -21.71 -39.70
N GLU A 1010 3.45 -22.14 -40.40
CA GLU A 1010 4.19 -23.37 -40.12
C GLU A 1010 4.91 -23.29 -38.77
N VAL A 1011 5.57 -22.16 -38.46
CA VAL A 1011 6.23 -21.91 -37.17
C VAL A 1011 5.19 -21.88 -36.05
N ARG A 1012 4.09 -21.14 -36.23
CA ARG A 1012 2.99 -21.04 -35.25
C ARG A 1012 2.38 -22.41 -34.96
N SER A 1013 2.06 -23.18 -36.00
CA SER A 1013 1.48 -24.53 -35.86
C SER A 1013 2.44 -25.47 -35.13
N THR A 1014 3.74 -25.41 -35.42
CA THR A 1014 4.79 -26.19 -34.75
C THR A 1014 4.87 -25.88 -33.26
N LEU A 1015 4.83 -24.60 -32.89
CA LEU A 1015 4.79 -24.17 -31.48
C LEU A 1015 3.52 -24.67 -30.77
N LEU A 1016 2.34 -24.47 -31.37
CA LEU A 1016 1.06 -24.87 -30.77
C LEU A 1016 0.90 -26.38 -30.64
N ASN A 1017 1.40 -27.16 -31.62
CA ASN A 1017 1.46 -28.61 -31.54
C ASN A 1017 2.35 -29.09 -30.40
N ALA A 1018 3.52 -28.48 -30.21
CA ALA A 1018 4.42 -28.79 -29.10
C ALA A 1018 3.80 -28.43 -27.73
N MET A 1019 3.07 -27.31 -27.64
CA MET A 1019 2.29 -26.92 -26.46
C MET A 1019 1.13 -27.90 -26.20
N HIS A 1020 0.45 -28.36 -27.24
CA HIS A 1020 -0.61 -29.37 -27.13
C HIS A 1020 -0.06 -30.69 -26.58
N ALA A 1021 1.02 -31.21 -27.17
CA ALA A 1021 1.68 -32.44 -26.73
C ALA A 1021 2.18 -32.34 -25.27
N THR A 1022 2.57 -31.14 -24.83
CA THR A 1022 2.93 -30.89 -23.43
C THR A 1022 1.74 -31.08 -22.48
N VAL A 1023 0.56 -30.58 -22.84
CA VAL A 1023 -0.67 -30.75 -22.04
C VAL A 1023 -1.13 -32.21 -22.04
N GLU A 1024 -1.11 -32.89 -23.20
CA GLU A 1024 -1.49 -34.31 -23.30
C GLU A 1024 -0.59 -35.22 -22.46
N LYS A 1025 0.72 -34.93 -22.41
CA LYS A 1025 1.64 -35.64 -21.52
C LYS A 1025 1.24 -35.51 -20.05
N ILE A 1026 0.78 -34.34 -19.62
CA ILE A 1026 0.32 -34.13 -18.23
C ILE A 1026 -0.98 -34.91 -18.00
N GLN A 1027 -1.93 -34.86 -18.95
CA GLN A 1027 -3.20 -35.57 -18.87
C GLN A 1027 -3.05 -37.10 -18.86
N SER A 1028 -2.07 -37.65 -19.58
CA SER A 1028 -1.84 -39.09 -19.71
C SER A 1028 -0.89 -39.66 -18.65
N GLY A 1029 0.26 -39.02 -18.43
CA GLY A 1029 1.33 -39.53 -17.56
C GLY A 1029 1.46 -38.82 -16.21
N GLY A 1030 0.98 -37.58 -16.08
CA GLY A 1030 1.07 -36.78 -14.84
C GLY A 1030 -0.08 -37.01 -13.85
N MET A 1031 -1.18 -37.62 -14.31
CA MET A 1031 -2.46 -37.65 -13.60
C MET A 1031 -2.40 -38.35 -12.23
N TRP A 1032 -1.62 -39.43 -12.09
CA TRP A 1032 -1.48 -40.13 -10.80
C TRP A 1032 -0.83 -39.27 -9.72
N THR A 1033 0.12 -38.40 -10.09
CA THR A 1033 0.74 -37.52 -9.10
C THR A 1033 -0.16 -36.33 -8.81
N LEU A 1034 -0.81 -35.77 -9.83
CA LEU A 1034 -1.79 -34.70 -9.66
C LEU A 1034 -2.97 -35.15 -8.77
N SER A 1035 -3.48 -36.37 -8.94
CA SER A 1035 -4.57 -36.93 -8.11
C SER A 1035 -4.22 -37.05 -6.64
N LYS A 1036 -2.93 -37.12 -6.28
CA LYS A 1036 -2.49 -37.07 -4.88
C LYS A 1036 -2.54 -35.66 -4.30
N HIS A 1037 -2.17 -34.63 -5.07
CA HIS A 1037 -2.13 -33.24 -4.60
C HIS A 1037 -3.55 -32.64 -4.60
N PHE A 1038 -4.36 -32.97 -5.60
CA PHE A 1038 -5.75 -32.57 -5.74
C PHE A 1038 -6.72 -33.60 -5.12
N LYS A 1039 -6.27 -34.42 -4.16
CA LYS A 1039 -7.12 -35.43 -3.50
C LYS A 1039 -8.39 -34.82 -2.92
N HIS A 1040 -8.29 -33.60 -2.43
CA HIS A 1040 -9.37 -32.82 -1.82
C HIS A 1040 -10.11 -31.92 -2.82
N TYR A 1041 -9.68 -31.90 -4.09
CA TYR A 1041 -10.17 -31.03 -5.15
C TYR A 1041 -10.25 -31.80 -6.49
N PRO A 1042 -11.02 -32.90 -6.57
CA PRO A 1042 -11.06 -33.73 -7.77
C PRO A 1042 -11.60 -32.98 -9.00
N ASP A 1043 -12.48 -32.00 -8.79
CA ASP A 1043 -13.12 -31.21 -9.85
C ASP A 1043 -12.10 -30.50 -10.74
N ALA A 1044 -11.00 -29.99 -10.15
CA ALA A 1044 -9.92 -29.36 -10.92
C ALA A 1044 -9.29 -30.31 -11.95
N LEU A 1045 -9.19 -31.60 -11.61
CA LEU A 1045 -8.66 -32.62 -12.53
C LEU A 1045 -9.71 -33.07 -13.54
N GLU A 1046 -10.99 -33.05 -13.17
CA GLU A 1046 -12.08 -33.33 -14.09
C GLU A 1046 -12.17 -32.25 -15.18
N ASP A 1047 -12.15 -30.97 -14.77
CA ASP A 1047 -12.14 -29.82 -15.68
C ASP A 1047 -10.91 -29.84 -16.59
N PHE A 1048 -9.75 -30.18 -16.03
CA PHE A 1048 -8.53 -30.35 -16.82
C PHE A 1048 -8.67 -31.46 -17.86
N LYS A 1049 -9.37 -32.57 -17.56
CA LYS A 1049 -9.64 -33.64 -18.53
C LYS A 1049 -10.68 -33.23 -19.58
N LYS A 1050 -11.72 -32.48 -19.20
CA LYS A 1050 -12.77 -31.98 -20.12
C LYS A 1050 -12.20 -31.12 -21.24
N LEU A 1051 -11.12 -30.38 -20.98
CA LEU A 1051 -10.43 -29.55 -21.95
C LEU A 1051 -9.42 -30.30 -22.85
N ARG A 1052 -9.42 -31.64 -22.83
CA ARG A 1052 -8.53 -32.42 -23.70
C ARG A 1052 -8.71 -32.02 -25.16
N GLY A 1053 -7.58 -31.69 -25.78
CA GLY A 1053 -7.51 -31.27 -27.18
C GLY A 1053 -7.90 -29.81 -27.45
N GLN A 1054 -8.38 -29.06 -26.44
CA GLN A 1054 -8.79 -27.65 -26.54
C GLN A 1054 -7.84 -26.69 -25.80
N LEU A 1055 -7.15 -27.19 -24.76
CA LEU A 1055 -6.13 -26.43 -24.03
C LEU A 1055 -4.73 -26.84 -24.49
N VAL A 1056 -3.92 -25.87 -24.88
CA VAL A 1056 -2.48 -26.04 -25.13
C VAL A 1056 -1.70 -25.17 -24.15
N GLY A 1057 -0.48 -25.56 -23.78
CA GLY A 1057 0.26 -24.77 -22.81
C GLY A 1057 1.68 -25.24 -22.56
N LYS A 1058 2.36 -24.50 -21.68
CA LYS A 1058 3.70 -24.82 -21.20
C LYS A 1058 3.79 -24.65 -19.69
N THR A 1059 4.35 -25.66 -19.03
CA THR A 1059 4.71 -25.59 -17.60
C THR A 1059 6.12 -25.06 -17.40
N SER A 1060 6.32 -24.41 -16.27
CA SER A 1060 7.65 -24.01 -15.78
C SER A 1060 7.78 -24.21 -14.28
N THR A 1061 9.00 -24.55 -13.88
CA THR A 1061 9.45 -24.56 -12.50
C THR A 1061 10.74 -23.77 -12.47
N SER A 1062 10.72 -22.61 -11.81
CA SER A 1062 11.88 -21.73 -11.66
C SER A 1062 12.41 -21.84 -10.25
N GLU A 1063 13.70 -22.14 -10.13
CA GLU A 1063 14.39 -22.25 -8.85
C GLU A 1063 14.83 -20.85 -8.40
N VAL A 1064 14.46 -20.45 -7.18
CA VAL A 1064 14.78 -19.16 -6.59
C VAL A 1064 15.46 -19.40 -5.24
N VAL A 1065 16.53 -18.66 -5.00
CA VAL A 1065 17.33 -18.77 -3.78
C VAL A 1065 16.86 -17.66 -2.84
N GLU A 1066 16.04 -18.02 -1.84
CA GLU A 1066 15.50 -17.07 -0.87
C GLU A 1066 15.88 -17.49 0.56
N GLN A 1067 16.08 -16.49 1.42
CA GLN A 1067 16.28 -16.70 2.84
C GLN A 1067 14.98 -16.31 3.54
N VAL A 1068 14.25 -17.31 4.05
CA VAL A 1068 12.93 -17.14 4.69
C VAL A 1068 13.05 -17.11 6.22
N ASP A 1069 14.19 -17.54 6.75
CA ASP A 1069 14.49 -17.61 8.17
C ASP A 1069 15.96 -17.23 8.45
N LEU A 1070 16.35 -17.25 9.73
CA LEU A 1070 17.70 -16.88 10.17
C LEU A 1070 18.62 -18.10 10.35
N ASP A 1071 18.22 -19.28 9.85
CA ASP A 1071 18.95 -20.50 10.10
C ASP A 1071 20.29 -20.56 9.35
N SER A 1072 21.39 -20.72 10.09
CA SER A 1072 22.74 -20.81 9.55
C SER A 1072 23.15 -22.21 9.11
N TYR A 1073 22.41 -23.25 9.49
CA TYR A 1073 22.69 -24.62 9.06
C TYR A 1073 22.35 -24.83 7.60
N TYR A 1074 21.23 -24.24 7.15
CA TYR A 1074 20.76 -24.36 5.77
C TYR A 1074 20.98 -23.07 4.99
N GLY A 1075 21.04 -21.92 5.67
CA GLY A 1075 21.27 -20.64 5.04
C GLY A 1075 20.20 -20.34 4.01
N VAL A 1076 20.65 -19.93 2.81
CA VAL A 1076 19.73 -19.59 1.73
C VAL A 1076 19.19 -20.87 1.08
N ASN A 1077 17.87 -21.04 1.13
CA ASN A 1077 17.19 -22.21 0.62
C ASN A 1077 16.76 -22.02 -0.83
N MET A 1078 16.75 -23.12 -1.58
CA MET A 1078 16.26 -23.14 -2.95
C MET A 1078 14.77 -23.47 -2.95
N TYR A 1079 13.94 -22.47 -3.26
CA TYR A 1079 12.51 -22.62 -3.46
C TYR A 1079 12.17 -22.76 -4.94
N ARG A 1080 10.93 -23.14 -5.21
CA ARG A 1080 10.40 -23.27 -6.56
C ARG A 1080 9.20 -22.37 -6.73
N HIS A 1081 9.22 -21.57 -7.77
CA HIS A 1081 8.02 -20.92 -8.28
C HIS A 1081 7.48 -21.73 -9.45
N ILE A 1082 6.16 -21.81 -9.54
CA ILE A 1082 5.49 -22.64 -10.54
C ILE A 1082 4.67 -21.75 -11.43
N TRP A 1083 4.80 -22.01 -12.73
CA TRP A 1083 4.03 -21.30 -13.74
C TRP A 1083 3.36 -22.28 -14.68
N PHE A 1084 2.20 -21.88 -15.17
CA PHE A 1084 1.59 -22.44 -16.36
C PHE A 1084 1.09 -21.31 -17.24
N GLY A 1085 1.50 -21.34 -18.51
CA GLY A 1085 0.96 -20.48 -19.55
C GLY A 1085 0.16 -21.33 -20.52
N GLY A 1086 -1.12 -21.03 -20.70
CA GLY A 1086 -2.03 -21.79 -21.54
C GLY A 1086 -2.85 -20.93 -22.49
N ILE A 1087 -3.26 -21.54 -23.59
CA ILE A 1087 -4.17 -20.98 -24.59
C ILE A 1087 -5.31 -21.99 -24.77
N ALA A 1088 -6.53 -21.55 -24.51
CA ALA A 1088 -7.75 -22.31 -24.76
C ALA A 1088 -8.31 -21.91 -26.13
N PHE A 1089 -8.78 -22.91 -26.88
CA PHE A 1089 -9.44 -22.76 -28.17
C PHE A 1089 -10.89 -23.23 -28.09
N GLU A 1090 -11.75 -22.63 -28.91
CA GLU A 1090 -13.13 -23.08 -29.05
C GLU A 1090 -13.20 -24.54 -29.54
N PRO A 1091 -14.20 -25.33 -29.09
CA PRO A 1091 -14.41 -26.68 -29.60
C PRO A 1091 -14.75 -26.67 -31.10
N ILE A 1092 -14.09 -27.51 -31.87
CA ILE A 1092 -14.28 -27.62 -33.32
C ILE A 1092 -15.54 -28.44 -33.61
N SER A 1093 -16.44 -27.95 -34.46
CA SER A 1093 -17.53 -28.76 -35.01
C SER A 1093 -16.97 -29.86 -35.90
N SER A 1094 -17.34 -31.12 -35.64
CA SER A 1094 -16.77 -32.39 -36.16
C SER A 1094 -16.74 -32.62 -37.69
N ARG A 1095 -16.90 -31.59 -38.54
CA ARG A 1095 -17.04 -31.72 -40.00
C ARG A 1095 -15.84 -31.26 -40.83
N SER A 1096 -14.74 -30.78 -40.23
CA SER A 1096 -13.61 -30.28 -41.01
C SER A 1096 -12.36 -31.16 -40.94
N THR A 1097 -11.72 -31.36 -42.09
CA THR A 1097 -10.53 -32.22 -42.30
C THR A 1097 -9.21 -31.42 -42.38
N ASP A 1098 -9.24 -30.09 -42.29
CA ASP A 1098 -8.02 -29.27 -42.33
C ASP A 1098 -7.34 -29.25 -40.93
N PRO A 1099 -6.10 -29.77 -40.80
CA PRO A 1099 -5.38 -29.82 -39.54
C PRO A 1099 -5.09 -28.43 -38.94
N ASN A 1100 -5.08 -27.35 -39.75
CA ASN A 1100 -4.83 -25.98 -39.29
C ASN A 1100 -6.05 -25.33 -38.62
N ILE A 1101 -7.26 -25.86 -38.85
CA ILE A 1101 -8.49 -25.33 -38.22
C ILE A 1101 -8.47 -25.49 -36.71
N ARG A 1102 -7.69 -26.45 -36.20
CA ARG A 1102 -7.60 -26.74 -34.78
C ARG A 1102 -7.26 -25.52 -33.92
N TYR A 1103 -6.45 -24.60 -34.46
CA TYR A 1103 -5.96 -23.42 -33.76
C TYR A 1103 -6.47 -22.12 -34.38
N SER A 1104 -7.62 -22.19 -35.07
CA SER A 1104 -8.20 -21.04 -35.78
C SER A 1104 -8.90 -20.04 -34.87
N LYS A 1105 -9.46 -20.50 -33.74
CA LYS A 1105 -10.27 -19.67 -32.84
C LYS A 1105 -9.75 -19.71 -31.39
N PRO A 1106 -8.73 -18.90 -31.07
CA PRO A 1106 -8.28 -18.77 -29.69
C PRO A 1106 -9.36 -18.03 -28.87
N GLU A 1107 -9.73 -18.62 -27.74
CA GLU A 1107 -10.80 -18.15 -26.86
C GLU A 1107 -10.24 -17.36 -25.67
N LEU A 1108 -9.23 -17.93 -25.00
CA LEU A 1108 -8.72 -17.37 -23.74
C LEU A 1108 -7.24 -17.73 -23.54
N VAL A 1109 -6.45 -16.74 -23.15
CA VAL A 1109 -5.09 -16.94 -22.64
C VAL A 1109 -5.15 -16.92 -21.11
N VAL A 1110 -4.57 -17.94 -20.47
CA VAL A 1110 -4.51 -18.04 -19.01
C VAL A 1110 -3.07 -18.25 -18.55
N VAL A 1111 -2.60 -17.37 -17.66
CA VAL A 1111 -1.32 -17.52 -16.97
C VAL A 1111 -1.58 -17.70 -15.48
N VAL A 1112 -1.08 -18.79 -14.91
CA VAL A 1112 -1.11 -19.06 -13.47
C VAL A 1112 0.31 -19.03 -12.94
N TYR A 1113 0.55 -18.16 -11.97
CA TYR A 1113 1.81 -18.01 -11.25
C TYR A 1113 1.61 -18.29 -9.76
N LEU A 1114 2.35 -19.27 -9.23
CA LEU A 1114 2.32 -19.66 -7.83
C LEU A 1114 3.70 -19.46 -7.22
N LYS A 1115 3.81 -18.50 -6.28
CA LYS A 1115 5.02 -18.33 -5.45
C LYS A 1115 5.08 -19.48 -4.44
N PHE A 1116 6.28 -19.98 -4.16
CA PHE A 1116 6.49 -21.17 -3.30
C PHE A 1116 5.59 -22.35 -3.68
N GLY A 1117 5.65 -22.77 -4.94
CA GLY A 1117 4.89 -23.90 -5.44
C GLY A 1117 5.44 -25.25 -4.95
N GLY A 1118 4.65 -26.31 -5.08
CA GLY A 1118 4.96 -27.66 -4.61
C GLY A 1118 5.54 -28.58 -5.69
N TYR A 1119 4.70 -29.10 -6.58
CA TYR A 1119 5.01 -30.26 -7.45
C TYR A 1119 5.61 -29.91 -8.82
N GLY A 1120 5.24 -28.77 -9.39
CA GLY A 1120 5.69 -28.24 -10.68
C GLY A 1120 4.62 -28.26 -11.78
N GLN A 1121 3.47 -28.89 -11.57
CA GLN A 1121 2.41 -29.08 -12.58
C GLN A 1121 1.01 -28.68 -12.10
N GLU A 1122 0.85 -28.33 -10.83
CA GLU A 1122 -0.42 -27.97 -10.20
C GLU A 1122 -1.04 -26.69 -10.76
N ALA A 1123 -0.27 -25.84 -11.43
CA ALA A 1123 -0.81 -24.63 -12.07
C ALA A 1123 -1.68 -24.94 -13.30
N ALA A 1124 -1.48 -26.08 -13.97
CA ALA A 1124 -2.24 -26.43 -15.18
C ALA A 1124 -3.73 -26.77 -14.90
N PRO A 1125 -4.07 -27.60 -13.90
CA PRO A 1125 -5.48 -27.79 -13.51
C PRO A 1125 -6.18 -26.49 -13.09
N LEU A 1126 -5.49 -25.59 -12.37
CA LEU A 1126 -6.08 -24.30 -12.00
C LEU A 1126 -6.42 -23.46 -13.24
N ALA A 1127 -5.53 -23.42 -14.23
CA ALA A 1127 -5.80 -22.73 -15.50
C ALA A 1127 -7.02 -23.31 -16.23
N ALA A 1128 -7.21 -24.64 -16.18
CA ALA A 1128 -8.38 -25.28 -16.77
C ALA A 1128 -9.69 -24.90 -16.06
N GLN A 1129 -9.68 -24.78 -14.73
CA GLN A 1129 -10.84 -24.31 -13.98
C GLN A 1129 -11.21 -22.87 -14.37
N VAL A 1130 -10.23 -21.99 -14.60
CA VAL A 1130 -10.46 -20.62 -15.08
C VAL A 1130 -11.14 -20.62 -16.46
N VAL A 1131 -10.68 -21.46 -17.38
CA VAL A 1131 -11.30 -21.61 -18.71
C VAL A 1131 -12.74 -22.13 -18.61
N GLN A 1132 -12.98 -23.16 -17.79
CA GLN A 1132 -14.33 -23.70 -17.59
C GLN A 1132 -15.25 -22.65 -16.96
N LYS A 1133 -14.76 -21.92 -15.95
CA LYS A 1133 -15.54 -20.85 -15.32
C LYS A 1133 -15.88 -19.74 -16.30
N TRP A 1134 -14.95 -19.38 -17.19
CA TRP A 1134 -15.19 -18.40 -18.23
C TRP A 1134 -16.28 -18.85 -19.21
N ARG A 1135 -16.28 -20.13 -19.62
CA ARG A 1135 -17.34 -20.71 -20.46
C ARG A 1135 -18.70 -20.73 -19.77
N GLU A 1136 -18.75 -21.08 -18.49
CA GLU A 1136 -19.97 -21.02 -17.68
C GLU A 1136 -20.54 -19.60 -17.65
N ILE A 1137 -19.69 -18.59 -17.44
CA ILE A 1137 -20.11 -17.17 -17.45
C ILE A 1137 -20.62 -16.76 -18.84
N GLN A 1138 -19.95 -17.17 -19.91
CA GLN A 1138 -20.37 -16.93 -21.29
C GLN A 1138 -21.75 -17.55 -21.60
N GLU A 1139 -22.01 -18.77 -21.11
CA GLU A 1139 -23.28 -19.46 -21.29
C GLU A 1139 -24.42 -18.74 -20.54
N LYS A 1140 -24.21 -18.39 -19.27
CA LYS A 1140 -25.19 -17.61 -18.49
C LYS A 1140 -25.59 -16.30 -19.18
N GLN A 1141 -24.63 -15.64 -19.81
CA GLN A 1141 -24.85 -14.37 -20.52
C GLN A 1141 -25.56 -14.53 -21.86
N LYS A 1142 -25.52 -15.72 -22.48
CA LYS A 1142 -26.32 -16.01 -23.69
C LYS A 1142 -27.76 -16.32 -23.34
N GLU A 1143 -28.02 -16.81 -22.13
CA GLU A 1143 -29.36 -17.14 -21.62
C GLU A 1143 -30.11 -15.93 -21.04
N SER A 1144 -29.39 -14.95 -20.49
CA SER A 1144 -29.91 -13.67 -19.97
C SER A 1144 -30.12 -12.63 -21.06
#